data_AF-A0A1C5GZM5-F1
#
_entry.id   AF-A0A1C5GZM5-F1
#
_cell.length_a   1.000
_cell.length_b   1.000
_cell.length_c   1.000
_cell.angle_alpha   90.00
_cell.angle_beta   90.00
_cell.angle_gamma   90.00
#
_symmetry.space_group_name_H-M   'P 1'
#
loop_
_entity.id
_entity.type
_entity.pdbx_description
1 polymer ?
#
loop_
_entity_poly.entity_id
_entity_poly.type
_entity_poly.pdbx_seq_one_letter_code
_entity_poly.pdbx_strand_id
1 'polypeptide(L)'
;MSEWATLASVGNADRVTTPQDLDDRFRETLGALPEPERRRDPAEPVRAGAALTGRHLLALFDAQVTSRQLDLAGRWLRSFDEGYYTIGSAGHEANAVVAAALRPTDPALLHYRSGAFYCTRAAQAAGEFPAPGPADGTPTSSGSAAADGPADGAPAASGSAAADGPDDAADDGPDDNVADPTGGGPEPTAGSGPAVPAVTEAAVTAGYRVGADGTAEAVTVELSAGAAAADDAAVARPTAGADPGQRGEATAEPAVADRGPGGPGDDAYAAAARDVLRGMVASAQEPIAGGRHKVFGRADLAVVPTTSTIASHLPRAVGLGLALERLRRVESAGRRGGDTPLRSPWPRDAIVVCSFGDASVNHASATAALNTAGWYDHTGLRIPVLFLCEDNGLGISVRSPEGWVERALRARPGVRYFAADGEDPVGTYAVAAEAAAWVRRHRRPAVLHLRTVRLMGHAGADAETAYRSTAEIAADEARDPLLATARMLVEAGMATGEELLTRYDERGWQVRRIAEEVLEEPKLGSVAEVVAPLAPRRPARVAATVAELAARAAGPGAGMRAELFGGKPPELAGPLTLAQSVNAALADAMLAHPGMAVFGEDVAAKGGVYGVTKGLREKFGAARVFDTLLDETSVLGLGLGAGLAGMLPVPEIQYLAYLHNAEDQVRGEAATMQFFSQGAFRNPMVVRVPGLAYQEGFGGHFHNDNSVAVLRDVPGLVIAVPARPDDAAPLLRTCLAAAAVDGTVSVLLEPIALYHVRDLYEPGDGEWLGQYAEPGAWAAGHVPIGRARVYGVGSAEDVTILTFGNGVRMSLRAAATLADEGIGTRVVDLRWLAPLPVADIIREASATGRVLVVDETRRSGGVGEGIIAALVDAGYVGAARRVAAIDSFVPLGPAARQVLVSEEAITQGARALLAR
;
A
#
# COMPACT_ATOMS: atom_id res chain seq x y z
N MET A 1 -34.93 22.90 24.49
CA MET A 1 -35.52 23.64 23.34
C MET A 1 -35.65 25.13 23.69
N SER A 2 -34.56 25.85 23.98
CA SER A 2 -34.66 27.30 24.32
C SER A 2 -33.37 28.12 24.15
N GLU A 3 -32.30 27.58 23.56
CA GLU A 3 -31.02 28.29 23.32
C GLU A 3 -30.63 28.37 21.83
N TRP A 4 -31.60 28.13 20.94
CA TRP A 4 -31.43 28.14 19.48
C TRP A 4 -31.96 29.43 18.80
N ALA A 5 -32.24 30.48 19.58
CA ALA A 5 -33.11 31.58 19.15
C ALA A 5 -32.47 32.98 19.16
N THR A 6 -31.18 33.11 18.80
CA THR A 6 -30.53 34.44 18.70
C THR A 6 -29.49 34.55 17.58
N LEU A 7 -29.88 34.41 16.30
CA LEU A 7 -29.18 35.03 15.14
C LEU A 7 -29.99 34.89 13.83
N ALA A 8 -31.11 35.62 13.70
CA ALA A 8 -31.97 35.52 12.52
C ALA A 8 -32.64 36.85 12.12
N SER A 9 -31.96 37.70 11.32
CA SER A 9 -32.62 38.72 10.47
C SER A 9 -31.67 39.48 9.49
N VAL A 10 -31.29 38.87 8.37
CA VAL A 10 -31.04 39.59 7.08
C VAL A 10 -31.56 38.68 5.95
N GLY A 11 -32.24 39.26 4.94
CA GLY A 11 -32.97 38.48 3.94
C GLY A 11 -32.18 38.13 2.68
N ASN A 12 -32.22 36.84 2.30
CA ASN A 12 -32.18 36.33 0.92
C ASN A 12 -31.07 36.84 -0.03
N ALA A 13 -29.88 37.14 0.48
CA ALA A 13 -28.70 37.52 -0.31
C ALA A 13 -27.53 36.52 -0.13
N ASP A 14 -27.17 36.21 1.11
CA ASP A 14 -26.00 35.39 1.44
C ASP A 14 -26.41 33.96 1.84
N ARG A 15 -26.61 33.06 0.87
CA ARG A 15 -26.77 31.62 1.13
C ARG A 15 -25.40 30.93 1.22
N VAL A 16 -24.80 30.98 2.39
CA VAL A 16 -23.80 29.97 2.81
C VAL A 16 -24.56 28.81 3.44
N THR A 17 -24.26 27.57 3.07
CA THR A 17 -24.82 26.39 3.75
C THR A 17 -23.94 26.06 4.96
N THR A 18 -24.32 26.52 6.15
CA THR A 18 -23.78 25.96 7.38
C THR A 18 -24.41 24.58 7.64
N PRO A 19 -23.83 23.74 8.52
CA PRO A 19 -24.41 22.45 8.87
C PRO A 19 -25.82 22.58 9.46
N GLN A 20 -26.09 23.68 10.18
CA GLN A 20 -27.39 23.97 10.75
C GLN A 20 -28.41 24.31 9.65
N ASP A 21 -28.07 25.18 8.70
CA ASP A 21 -29.02 25.55 7.65
C ASP A 21 -29.37 24.37 6.73
N LEU A 22 -28.46 23.40 6.57
CA LEU A 22 -28.74 22.14 5.88
C LEU A 22 -29.71 21.27 6.68
N ASP A 23 -29.49 21.12 7.99
CA ASP A 23 -30.36 20.34 8.88
C ASP A 23 -31.77 20.94 8.92
N ASP A 24 -31.89 22.26 9.10
CA ASP A 24 -33.17 22.97 9.14
C ASP A 24 -33.93 22.89 7.80
N ARG A 25 -33.25 23.08 6.65
CA ARG A 25 -33.90 22.91 5.33
C ARG A 25 -34.31 21.47 5.06
N PHE A 26 -33.52 20.49 5.51
CA PHE A 26 -33.88 19.08 5.41
C PHE A 26 -35.13 18.77 6.24
N ARG A 27 -35.18 19.23 7.49
CA ARG A 27 -36.33 19.11 8.41
C ARG A 27 -37.60 19.75 7.84
N GLU A 28 -37.49 21.00 7.35
CA GLU A 28 -38.60 21.73 6.72
C GLU A 28 -39.14 20.95 5.51
N THR A 29 -38.25 20.50 4.62
CA THR A 29 -38.65 19.76 3.42
C THR A 29 -39.26 18.39 3.75
N LEU A 30 -38.75 17.70 4.78
CA LEU A 30 -39.25 16.39 5.22
C LEU A 30 -40.62 16.50 5.89
N GLY A 31 -40.82 17.50 6.76
CA GLY A 31 -42.11 17.80 7.39
C GLY A 31 -43.16 18.37 6.44
N ALA A 32 -42.74 18.95 5.30
CA ALA A 32 -43.61 19.46 4.25
C ALA A 32 -43.98 18.42 3.17
N LEU A 33 -43.56 17.16 3.29
CA LEU A 33 -44.00 16.09 2.39
C LEU A 33 -45.52 15.85 2.53
N PRO A 34 -46.25 15.63 1.42
CA PRO A 34 -47.69 15.42 1.46
C PRO A 34 -48.04 14.09 2.14
N GLU A 35 -49.18 14.05 2.84
CA GLU A 35 -49.69 12.79 3.40
C GLU A 35 -49.95 11.74 2.29
N PRO A 36 -49.60 10.46 2.51
CA PRO A 36 -49.80 9.41 1.53
C PRO A 36 -51.29 9.15 1.26
N GLU A 37 -51.68 9.07 -0.02
CA GLU A 37 -53.08 8.78 -0.43
C GLU A 37 -53.64 7.51 0.21
N ARG A 38 -52.77 6.54 0.52
CA ARG A 38 -53.10 5.31 1.23
C ARG A 38 -51.86 4.75 1.93
N ARG A 39 -51.97 4.42 3.22
CA ARG A 39 -50.96 3.60 3.93
C ARG A 39 -50.94 2.15 3.42
N ARG A 40 -49.74 1.59 3.30
CA ARG A 40 -49.45 0.22 2.85
C ARG A 40 -48.53 -0.48 3.87
N ASP A 41 -48.49 -1.81 3.87
CA ASP A 41 -47.62 -2.57 4.77
C ASP A 41 -46.15 -2.42 4.32
N PRO A 42 -45.21 -1.99 5.19
CA PRO A 42 -43.78 -1.96 4.86
C PRO A 42 -43.18 -3.31 4.43
N ALA A 43 -43.85 -4.45 4.66
CA ALA A 43 -43.45 -5.74 4.10
C ALA A 43 -43.70 -5.84 2.57
N GLU A 44 -44.56 -5.01 1.99
CA GLU A 44 -44.80 -4.94 0.55
C GLU A 44 -43.59 -4.33 -0.21
N PRO A 45 -43.38 -4.71 -1.49
CA PRO A 45 -42.53 -3.96 -2.41
C PRO A 45 -42.90 -2.48 -2.47
N VAL A 46 -41.90 -1.58 -2.46
CA VAL A 46 -42.09 -0.12 -2.53
C VAL A 46 -43.00 0.25 -3.71
N ARG A 47 -42.64 -0.25 -4.91
CA ARG A 47 -43.44 -0.19 -6.13
C ARG A 47 -43.53 -1.57 -6.78
N ALA A 48 -44.50 -1.77 -7.67
CA ALA A 48 -44.68 -3.04 -8.37
C ALA A 48 -43.38 -3.47 -9.08
N GLY A 49 -42.98 -4.73 -8.90
CA GLY A 49 -41.74 -5.29 -9.45
C GLY A 49 -40.44 -4.86 -8.75
N ALA A 50 -40.48 -4.04 -7.70
CA ALA A 50 -39.29 -3.68 -6.91
C ALA A 50 -38.81 -4.86 -6.04
N ALA A 51 -37.49 -5.04 -5.95
CA ALA A 51 -36.86 -5.96 -5.00
C ALA A 51 -36.72 -5.36 -3.58
N LEU A 52 -36.81 -4.03 -3.45
CA LEU A 52 -36.88 -3.36 -2.16
C LEU A 52 -38.33 -3.32 -1.65
N THR A 53 -38.50 -3.74 -0.39
CA THR A 53 -39.74 -3.53 0.38
C THR A 53 -39.71 -2.18 1.09
N GLY A 54 -40.85 -1.70 1.59
CA GLY A 54 -40.88 -0.51 2.44
C GLY A 54 -39.94 -0.63 3.64
N ARG A 55 -39.81 -1.82 4.23
CA ARG A 55 -38.88 -2.14 5.33
C ARG A 55 -37.42 -2.05 4.90
N HIS A 56 -37.06 -2.53 3.71
CA HIS A 56 -35.69 -2.37 3.20
C HIS A 56 -35.38 -0.89 2.95
N LEU A 57 -36.35 -0.12 2.44
CA LEU A 57 -36.14 1.30 2.15
C LEU A 57 -36.11 2.17 3.43
N LEU A 58 -36.85 1.80 4.49
CA LEU A 58 -36.73 2.39 5.83
C LEU A 58 -35.35 2.10 6.45
N ALA A 59 -34.87 0.86 6.37
CA ALA A 59 -33.55 0.48 6.88
C ALA A 59 -32.38 1.11 6.07
N LEU A 60 -32.62 1.44 4.79
CA LEU A 60 -31.72 2.28 4.00
C LEU A 60 -31.77 3.74 4.46
N PHE A 61 -32.96 4.32 4.65
CA PHE A 61 -33.12 5.66 5.21
C PHE A 61 -32.39 5.80 6.56
N ASP A 62 -32.56 4.85 7.48
CA ASP A 62 -31.86 4.86 8.77
C ASP A 62 -30.32 4.86 8.62
N ALA A 63 -29.78 4.15 7.62
CA ALA A 63 -28.34 4.15 7.29
C ALA A 63 -27.88 5.51 6.74
N GLN A 64 -28.68 6.11 5.85
CA GLN A 64 -28.41 7.40 5.23
C GLN A 64 -28.47 8.54 6.28
N VAL A 65 -29.50 8.55 7.13
CA VAL A 65 -29.64 9.48 8.27
C VAL A 65 -28.44 9.36 9.21
N THR A 66 -28.04 8.13 9.56
CA THR A 66 -26.85 7.92 10.41
C THR A 66 -25.61 8.56 9.79
N SER A 67 -25.42 8.42 8.48
CA SER A 67 -24.31 9.06 7.77
C SER A 67 -24.40 10.60 7.73
N ARG A 68 -25.60 11.17 7.56
CA ARG A 68 -25.83 12.63 7.61
C ARG A 68 -25.52 13.19 9.00
N GLN A 69 -26.05 12.53 10.03
CA GLN A 69 -25.87 12.91 11.44
C GLN A 69 -24.41 12.78 11.89
N LEU A 70 -23.64 11.82 11.36
CA LEU A 70 -22.20 11.71 11.60
C LEU A 70 -21.42 12.93 11.10
N ASP A 71 -21.80 13.52 9.97
CA ASP A 71 -21.15 14.73 9.45
C ASP A 71 -21.49 15.97 10.28
N LEU A 72 -22.74 16.09 10.72
CA LEU A 72 -23.19 17.13 11.65
C LEU A 72 -22.44 17.01 12.99
N ALA A 73 -22.36 15.80 13.55
CA ALA A 73 -21.65 15.51 14.80
C ALA A 73 -20.15 15.78 14.69
N GLY A 74 -19.48 15.37 13.60
CA GLY A 74 -18.06 15.66 13.37
C GLY A 74 -17.75 17.16 13.26
N ARG A 75 -18.67 17.95 12.70
CA ARG A 75 -18.57 19.41 12.62
C ARG A 75 -18.91 20.10 13.94
N TRP A 76 -19.84 19.56 14.73
CA TRP A 76 -20.09 19.99 16.12
C TRP A 76 -18.86 19.73 16.99
N LEU A 77 -18.31 18.50 17.00
CA LEU A 77 -17.07 18.14 17.70
C LEU A 77 -15.91 19.09 17.32
N ARG A 78 -15.85 19.55 16.06
CA ARG A 78 -14.82 20.49 15.62
C ARG A 78 -14.98 21.91 16.18
N SER A 79 -16.19 22.36 16.54
CA SER A 79 -16.41 23.74 17.02
C SER A 79 -15.88 24.01 18.44
N PHE A 80 -15.40 22.97 19.14
CA PHE A 80 -14.67 23.04 20.41
C PHE A 80 -13.39 22.18 20.38
N ASP A 81 -12.78 22.05 19.20
CA ASP A 81 -11.46 21.44 18.95
C ASP A 81 -11.24 19.94 19.28
N GLU A 82 -12.26 19.22 19.78
CA GLU A 82 -12.19 17.77 20.02
C GLU A 82 -12.39 16.92 18.75
N GLY A 83 -12.97 17.49 17.69
CA GLY A 83 -13.08 16.85 16.38
C GLY A 83 -11.83 17.01 15.53
N TYR A 84 -11.20 15.91 15.13
CA TYR A 84 -9.98 15.91 14.30
C TYR A 84 -10.24 15.58 12.81
N TYR A 85 -11.49 15.33 12.42
CA TYR A 85 -11.86 15.02 11.03
C TYR A 85 -13.23 15.61 10.64
N THR A 86 -13.33 16.22 9.46
CA THR A 86 -14.53 16.98 9.02
C THR A 86 -14.87 16.84 7.53
N ILE A 87 -14.28 15.86 6.82
CA ILE A 87 -14.68 15.56 5.44
C ILE A 87 -15.91 14.65 5.49
N GLY A 88 -17.05 15.18 5.05
CA GLY A 88 -18.35 14.53 5.18
C GLY A 88 -18.79 13.63 4.01
N SER A 89 -19.79 12.79 4.28
CA SER A 89 -20.53 11.98 3.31
C SER A 89 -21.78 12.68 2.74
N ALA A 90 -22.13 13.88 3.20
CA ALA A 90 -23.36 14.60 2.85
C ALA A 90 -23.54 14.83 1.34
N GLY A 91 -24.56 14.19 0.76
CA GLY A 91 -24.87 14.12 -0.66
C GLY A 91 -24.48 12.80 -1.35
N HIS A 92 -23.72 11.94 -0.67
CA HIS A 92 -23.27 10.63 -1.18
C HIS A 92 -24.11 9.45 -0.64
N GLU A 93 -25.13 9.68 0.17
CA GLU A 93 -25.79 8.62 0.97
C GLU A 93 -26.48 7.54 0.12
N ALA A 94 -26.67 7.77 -1.18
CA ALA A 94 -26.99 6.74 -2.16
C ALA A 94 -26.05 5.51 -2.14
N ASN A 95 -24.80 5.65 -1.67
CA ASN A 95 -23.87 4.53 -1.55
C ASN A 95 -24.30 3.46 -0.51
N ALA A 96 -25.23 3.78 0.41
CA ALA A 96 -25.95 2.78 1.22
C ALA A 96 -26.72 1.75 0.36
N VAL A 97 -27.33 2.21 -0.73
CA VAL A 97 -28.12 1.37 -1.65
C VAL A 97 -27.21 0.39 -2.39
N VAL A 98 -25.99 0.83 -2.75
CA VAL A 98 -24.98 -0.03 -3.37
C VAL A 98 -24.47 -1.07 -2.36
N ALA A 99 -24.25 -0.68 -1.10
CA ALA A 99 -23.87 -1.63 -0.03
C ALA A 99 -24.92 -2.72 0.17
N ALA A 100 -26.21 -2.37 0.16
CA ALA A 100 -27.31 -3.33 0.29
C ALA A 100 -27.31 -4.42 -0.80
N ALA A 101 -26.85 -4.09 -2.02
CA ALA A 101 -26.74 -5.04 -3.14
C ALA A 101 -25.48 -5.93 -3.09
N LEU A 102 -24.58 -5.71 -2.14
CA LEU A 102 -23.31 -6.41 -1.96
C LEU A 102 -23.32 -7.25 -0.66
N ARG A 103 -22.50 -8.31 -0.55
CA ARG A 103 -22.43 -9.07 0.70
C ARG A 103 -21.42 -8.44 1.67
N PRO A 104 -21.64 -8.49 2.99
CA PRO A 104 -20.64 -8.03 3.97
C PRO A 104 -19.31 -8.81 3.87
N THR A 105 -19.31 -10.00 3.26
CA THR A 105 -18.11 -10.83 3.03
C THR A 105 -17.35 -10.54 1.72
N ASP A 106 -17.86 -9.66 0.86
CA ASP A 106 -17.13 -9.19 -0.34
C ASP A 106 -16.21 -8.01 0.07
N PRO A 107 -14.87 -8.12 -0.02
CA PRO A 107 -13.94 -7.10 0.51
C PRO A 107 -14.14 -5.73 -0.14
N ALA A 108 -14.28 -4.71 0.71
CA ALA A 108 -14.54 -3.33 0.30
C ALA A 108 -13.39 -2.40 0.67
N LEU A 109 -12.88 -1.63 -0.30
CA LEU A 109 -11.95 -0.52 -0.11
C LEU A 109 -12.74 0.77 -0.32
N LEU A 110 -13.06 1.47 0.76
CA LEU A 110 -14.02 2.57 0.74
C LEU A 110 -13.39 3.94 0.49
N HIS A 111 -14.19 4.84 -0.07
CA HIS A 111 -13.88 6.25 -0.22
C HIS A 111 -14.21 6.98 1.08
N TYR A 112 -13.54 8.10 1.34
CA TYR A 112 -13.72 8.84 2.59
C TYR A 112 -15.12 9.48 2.75
N ARG A 113 -15.97 9.45 1.71
CA ARG A 113 -17.40 9.82 1.72
C ARG A 113 -18.38 8.62 1.75
N SER A 114 -17.89 7.39 1.92
CA SER A 114 -18.72 6.17 1.93
C SER A 114 -19.32 5.83 3.31
N GLY A 115 -19.74 6.83 4.10
CA GLY A 115 -20.29 6.63 5.45
C GLY A 115 -21.57 5.80 5.48
N ALA A 116 -22.51 6.08 4.57
CA ALA A 116 -23.78 5.36 4.51
C ALA A 116 -23.58 3.89 4.06
N PHE A 117 -22.64 3.63 3.14
CA PHE A 117 -22.18 2.28 2.79
C PHE A 117 -21.70 1.50 4.02
N TYR A 118 -20.87 2.12 4.87
CA TYR A 118 -20.36 1.50 6.10
C TYR A 118 -21.50 1.17 7.09
N CYS A 119 -22.45 2.09 7.26
CA CYS A 119 -23.62 1.90 8.12
C CYS A 119 -24.50 0.73 7.64
N THR A 120 -24.84 0.66 6.35
CA THR A 120 -25.59 -0.48 5.79
C THR A 120 -24.82 -1.80 5.95
N ARG A 121 -23.49 -1.79 5.81
CA ARG A 121 -22.67 -2.99 5.96
C ARG A 121 -22.63 -3.51 7.40
N ALA A 122 -22.61 -2.63 8.40
CA ALA A 122 -22.75 -3.01 9.79
C ALA A 122 -24.13 -3.68 10.05
N ALA A 123 -25.22 -3.07 9.55
CA ALA A 123 -26.57 -3.64 9.66
C ALA A 123 -26.71 -5.00 8.93
N GLN A 124 -26.03 -5.19 7.78
CA GLN A 124 -25.95 -6.49 7.11
C GLN A 124 -25.25 -7.57 7.96
N ALA A 125 -24.18 -7.21 8.67
CA ALA A 125 -23.43 -8.14 9.50
C ALA A 125 -24.16 -8.49 10.81
N ALA A 126 -24.92 -7.55 11.37
CA ALA A 126 -25.80 -7.78 12.51
C ALA A 126 -27.07 -8.59 12.18
N GLY A 127 -27.41 -8.73 10.88
CA GLY A 127 -28.65 -9.37 10.43
C GLY A 127 -29.89 -8.46 10.47
N GLU A 128 -29.71 -7.18 10.81
CA GLU A 128 -30.76 -6.15 10.80
C GLU A 128 -31.16 -5.75 9.37
N PHE A 129 -30.23 -5.85 8.42
CA PHE A 129 -30.51 -5.75 6.98
C PHE A 129 -30.24 -7.10 6.28
N PRO A 130 -31.15 -7.60 5.41
CA PRO A 130 -30.93 -8.87 4.72
C PRO A 130 -29.76 -8.78 3.73
N ALA A 131 -28.68 -9.53 3.99
CA ALA A 131 -27.58 -9.67 3.06
C ALA A 131 -28.02 -10.41 1.76
N PRO A 132 -27.47 -10.05 0.58
CA PRO A 132 -27.76 -10.76 -0.66
C PRO A 132 -27.44 -12.26 -0.57
N GLY A 133 -28.41 -13.10 -0.94
CA GLY A 133 -28.31 -14.55 -0.85
C GLY A 133 -27.20 -15.16 -1.73
N PRO A 134 -26.86 -16.45 -1.51
CA PRO A 134 -25.92 -17.18 -2.36
C PRO A 134 -26.42 -17.22 -3.81
N ALA A 135 -25.51 -17.13 -4.77
CA ALA A 135 -25.83 -16.99 -6.20
C ALA A 135 -26.22 -18.32 -6.90
N ASP A 136 -26.70 -19.30 -6.14
CA ASP A 136 -27.01 -20.66 -6.61
C ASP A 136 -28.42 -20.74 -7.21
N GLY A 137 -28.58 -20.15 -8.39
CA GLY A 137 -29.79 -20.21 -9.21
C GLY A 137 -30.04 -21.60 -9.82
N THR A 138 -30.26 -22.62 -8.99
CA THR A 138 -30.79 -23.92 -9.42
C THR A 138 -32.31 -23.91 -9.22
N PRO A 139 -33.12 -23.79 -10.28
CA PRO A 139 -34.58 -23.71 -10.14
C PRO A 139 -35.13 -25.06 -9.65
N THR A 140 -35.63 -25.08 -8.42
CA THR A 140 -36.37 -26.23 -7.88
C THR A 140 -37.68 -26.40 -8.67
N SER A 141 -37.92 -27.61 -9.16
CA SER A 141 -38.90 -27.87 -10.20
C SER A 141 -40.35 -27.96 -9.68
N SER A 142 -41.21 -27.03 -10.09
CA SER A 142 -42.67 -27.22 -10.06
C SER A 142 -43.38 -26.32 -11.09
N GLY A 143 -44.11 -26.92 -12.02
CA GLY A 143 -44.92 -26.21 -13.03
C GLY A 143 -44.64 -26.68 -14.46
N SER A 144 -45.61 -27.34 -15.09
CA SER A 144 -45.51 -27.86 -16.46
C SER A 144 -46.53 -27.19 -17.37
N ALA A 145 -46.09 -26.75 -18.56
CA ALA A 145 -46.95 -26.47 -19.71
C ALA A 145 -46.14 -26.63 -21.02
N ALA A 146 -46.83 -27.10 -22.06
CA ALA A 146 -46.38 -27.24 -23.45
C ALA A 146 -46.32 -25.89 -24.20
N ALA A 147 -45.80 -25.72 -25.43
CA ALA A 147 -44.79 -26.42 -26.25
C ALA A 147 -44.61 -25.62 -27.58
N ASP A 148 -43.75 -26.12 -28.47
CA ASP A 148 -43.64 -25.88 -29.93
C ASP A 148 -42.50 -24.98 -30.46
N GLY A 149 -41.87 -25.47 -31.56
CA GLY A 149 -40.96 -24.75 -32.47
C GLY A 149 -41.68 -24.46 -33.81
N PRO A 150 -41.00 -24.34 -34.99
CA PRO A 150 -39.61 -24.67 -35.36
C PRO A 150 -38.76 -23.42 -35.71
N ALA A 151 -37.42 -23.40 -35.55
CA ALA A 151 -36.32 -23.98 -36.36
C ALA A 151 -35.99 -23.27 -37.69
N ASP A 152 -34.78 -22.68 -37.75
CA ASP A 152 -33.88 -22.43 -38.91
C ASP A 152 -32.57 -21.82 -38.35
N GLY A 153 -31.40 -21.87 -38.98
CA GLY A 153 -31.00 -22.49 -40.25
C GLY A 153 -29.61 -21.99 -40.68
N ALA A 154 -28.52 -22.59 -40.16
CA ALA A 154 -27.15 -22.07 -40.34
C ALA A 154 -26.30 -22.90 -41.34
N PRO A 155 -25.59 -22.27 -42.29
CA PRO A 155 -24.60 -22.93 -43.14
C PRO A 155 -23.14 -22.70 -42.69
N ALA A 156 -22.28 -23.68 -42.92
CA ALA A 156 -20.82 -23.56 -42.89
C ALA A 156 -20.24 -24.07 -44.22
N ALA A 157 -19.09 -23.54 -44.64
CA ALA A 157 -18.38 -23.95 -45.87
C ALA A 157 -16.85 -23.81 -45.71
N SER A 158 -16.06 -24.52 -46.53
CA SER A 158 -14.63 -24.72 -46.29
C SER A 158 -13.79 -24.97 -47.57
N GLY A 159 -12.53 -24.50 -47.56
CA GLY A 159 -11.49 -24.77 -48.59
C GLY A 159 -11.54 -23.89 -49.85
N SER A 160 -10.52 -23.86 -50.74
CA SER A 160 -9.14 -24.40 -50.70
C SER A 160 -8.32 -23.91 -51.93
N ALA A 161 -6.97 -23.80 -51.84
CA ALA A 161 -5.99 -23.49 -52.93
C ALA A 161 -6.09 -22.08 -53.59
N ALA A 162 -5.04 -21.31 -53.95
CA ALA A 162 -3.71 -21.54 -54.62
C ALA A 162 -3.82 -21.58 -56.17
N ALA A 163 -2.91 -21.01 -57.00
CA ALA A 163 -1.56 -20.45 -56.77
C ALA A 163 -1.14 -19.36 -57.83
N ASP A 164 0.18 -19.08 -57.90
CA ASP A 164 0.99 -18.46 -58.99
C ASP A 164 1.18 -16.92 -59.12
N GLY A 165 2.40 -16.52 -59.54
CA GLY A 165 2.92 -15.15 -59.77
C GLY A 165 3.41 -14.96 -61.23
N PRO A 166 4.62 -14.44 -61.56
CA PRO A 166 5.73 -13.92 -60.71
C PRO A 166 6.40 -12.61 -61.27
N ASP A 167 7.67 -12.35 -60.91
CA ASP A 167 8.68 -11.42 -61.49
C ASP A 167 8.38 -9.89 -61.43
N ASP A 168 9.32 -8.94 -61.35
CA ASP A 168 10.81 -8.88 -61.25
C ASP A 168 11.17 -7.58 -60.44
N ALA A 169 12.39 -7.14 -60.09
CA ALA A 169 13.79 -7.49 -60.35
C ALA A 169 14.71 -6.97 -59.19
N ALA A 170 16.03 -6.87 -59.39
CA ALA A 170 17.00 -6.20 -58.50
C ALA A 170 18.08 -5.42 -59.29
N ASP A 171 18.78 -4.44 -58.68
CA ASP A 171 20.25 -4.27 -58.87
C ASP A 171 20.97 -3.33 -57.87
N ASP A 172 22.31 -3.50 -57.83
CA ASP A 172 23.49 -2.73 -57.33
C ASP A 172 23.46 -1.42 -56.48
N GLY A 173 24.59 -1.18 -55.79
CA GLY A 173 25.06 0.11 -55.20
C GLY A 173 26.32 0.65 -55.94
N PRO A 174 27.38 1.21 -55.30
CA PRO A 174 27.54 1.78 -53.95
C PRO A 174 28.31 3.16 -53.94
N ASP A 175 28.86 3.56 -52.77
CA ASP A 175 30.09 4.38 -52.53
C ASP A 175 30.18 5.93 -52.61
N ASP A 176 31.24 6.41 -51.93
CA ASP A 176 32.02 7.68 -51.96
C ASP A 176 31.58 9.02 -51.28
N ASN A 177 32.08 9.22 -50.04
CA ASN A 177 33.19 10.10 -49.60
C ASN A 177 33.39 11.58 -50.07
N VAL A 178 34.22 12.29 -49.27
CA VAL A 178 34.96 13.57 -49.54
C VAL A 178 34.14 14.89 -49.44
N ALA A 179 34.61 16.02 -48.87
CA ALA A 179 35.58 16.34 -47.79
C ALA A 179 35.46 17.84 -47.34
N ASP A 180 36.23 18.20 -46.30
CA ASP A 180 36.60 19.54 -45.76
C ASP A 180 37.17 20.53 -46.86
N PRO A 181 37.40 21.87 -46.66
CA PRO A 181 37.72 22.53 -45.37
C PRO A 181 37.49 24.07 -45.13
N THR A 182 37.87 24.49 -43.91
CA THR A 182 38.38 25.84 -43.47
C THR A 182 37.46 27.07 -43.22
N GLY A 183 37.76 27.78 -42.11
CA GLY A 183 37.38 29.20 -41.82
C GLY A 183 36.59 29.40 -40.50
N GLY A 184 36.84 30.40 -39.65
CA GLY A 184 37.84 31.50 -39.72
C GLY A 184 37.86 32.55 -38.57
N GLY A 185 37.22 32.33 -37.41
CA GLY A 185 37.20 33.29 -36.27
C GLY A 185 36.32 34.55 -36.49
N PRO A 186 36.28 35.54 -35.55
CA PRO A 186 36.87 35.61 -34.20
C PRO A 186 35.83 35.85 -33.05
N GLU A 187 36.32 36.02 -31.82
CA GLU A 187 35.57 36.47 -30.61
C GLU A 187 35.11 37.96 -30.72
N PRO A 188 34.13 38.46 -29.92
CA PRO A 188 34.48 39.01 -28.59
C PRO A 188 33.39 39.11 -27.48
N THR A 189 33.87 39.37 -26.25
CA THR A 189 33.25 40.17 -25.14
C THR A 189 32.00 39.72 -24.37
N ALA A 190 32.26 39.14 -23.20
CA ALA A 190 31.74 39.46 -21.86
C ALA A 190 30.57 40.47 -21.66
N GLY A 191 29.65 40.09 -20.75
CA GLY A 191 28.76 40.99 -20.00
C GLY A 191 28.82 40.66 -18.49
N SER A 192 28.59 41.64 -17.62
CA SER A 192 28.86 41.56 -16.16
C SER A 192 27.62 41.76 -15.28
N GLY A 193 27.56 41.03 -14.15
CA GLY A 193 26.48 41.09 -13.15
C GLY A 193 26.91 40.37 -11.85
N PRO A 194 26.44 40.81 -10.67
CA PRO A 194 27.34 40.93 -9.52
C PRO A 194 27.34 39.76 -8.51
N ALA A 195 28.41 39.69 -7.73
CA ALA A 195 28.57 38.76 -6.61
C ALA A 195 27.79 39.20 -5.35
N VAL A 196 27.45 38.22 -4.52
CA VAL A 196 26.83 38.39 -3.18
C VAL A 196 27.86 37.95 -2.12
N PRO A 197 28.04 38.70 -1.01
CA PRO A 197 29.09 38.42 -0.02
C PRO A 197 28.76 37.24 0.90
N ALA A 198 29.80 36.62 1.46
CA ALA A 198 29.68 35.59 2.49
C ALA A 198 29.34 36.18 3.87
N VAL A 199 28.70 35.37 4.72
CA VAL A 199 28.40 35.65 6.13
C VAL A 199 28.82 34.44 6.97
N THR A 200 29.31 34.67 8.19
CA THR A 200 29.96 33.66 9.04
C THR A 200 29.29 33.50 10.41
N GLU A 201 29.21 32.24 10.87
CA GLU A 201 29.02 31.78 12.25
C GLU A 201 27.64 31.95 12.95
N ALA A 202 27.53 31.25 14.10
CA ALA A 202 26.46 31.23 15.09
C ALA A 202 25.07 30.70 14.65
N ALA A 203 24.89 29.37 14.71
CA ALA A 203 23.57 28.75 14.71
C ALA A 203 22.95 28.78 16.13
N VAL A 204 21.85 29.52 16.30
CA VAL A 204 20.97 29.47 17.48
C VAL A 204 19.53 29.32 17.01
N THR A 205 18.87 28.24 17.40
CA THR A 205 17.52 27.90 16.91
C THR A 205 16.45 28.73 17.63
N ALA A 206 16.15 29.92 17.14
CA ALA A 206 15.09 30.77 17.66
C ALA A 206 13.70 30.29 17.21
N GLY A 207 12.82 30.02 18.17
CA GLY A 207 11.40 29.77 17.92
C GLY A 207 10.58 31.05 18.05
N TYR A 208 9.55 31.20 17.22
CA TYR A 208 8.59 32.31 17.29
C TYR A 208 7.22 31.81 17.76
N ARG A 209 6.54 32.60 18.58
CA ARG A 209 5.08 32.48 18.78
C ARG A 209 4.40 33.63 18.06
N VAL A 210 3.28 33.32 17.39
CA VAL A 210 2.42 34.32 16.74
C VAL A 210 1.17 34.51 17.61
N GLY A 211 0.89 35.75 17.99
CA GLY A 211 -0.31 36.14 18.71
C GLY A 211 -1.55 36.14 17.82
N ALA A 212 -2.74 36.16 18.43
CA ALA A 212 -4.02 36.22 17.70
C ALA A 212 -4.26 37.55 16.95
N ASP A 213 -3.38 38.54 17.16
CA ASP A 213 -3.34 39.83 16.43
C ASP A 213 -2.31 39.84 15.27
N GLY A 214 -1.59 38.72 15.05
CA GLY A 214 -0.56 38.60 14.03
C GLY A 214 0.82 39.13 14.44
N THR A 215 1.01 39.58 15.68
CA THR A 215 2.34 39.93 16.19
C THR A 215 3.18 38.66 16.45
N ALA A 216 4.48 38.71 16.16
CA ALA A 216 5.39 37.58 16.33
C ALA A 216 6.49 37.91 17.34
N GLU A 217 6.56 37.15 18.44
CA GLU A 217 7.55 37.34 19.50
C GLU A 217 8.52 36.15 19.54
N ALA A 218 9.81 36.43 19.71
CA ALA A 218 10.86 35.43 19.75
C ALA A 218 11.01 34.85 21.17
N VAL A 219 10.99 33.53 21.29
CA VAL A 219 11.03 32.82 22.58
C VAL A 219 12.26 31.93 22.66
N THR A 220 13.15 32.23 23.61
CA THR A 220 14.28 31.36 23.96
C THR A 220 13.77 30.13 24.71
N VAL A 221 14.17 28.93 24.28
CA VAL A 221 13.85 27.66 24.96
C VAL A 221 15.13 27.07 25.53
N GLU A 222 15.28 27.10 26.85
CA GLU A 222 16.37 26.39 27.54
C GLU A 222 16.01 24.90 27.70
N LEU A 223 16.80 24.02 27.07
CA LEU A 223 16.73 22.58 27.29
C LEU A 223 17.68 22.20 28.44
N SER A 224 17.14 22.05 29.65
CA SER A 224 17.91 21.62 30.81
C SER A 224 18.27 20.12 30.71
N ALA A 225 19.56 19.82 30.53
CA ALA A 225 20.05 18.45 30.41
C ALA A 225 19.98 17.72 31.76
N GLY A 226 18.96 16.88 31.95
CA GLY A 226 18.84 15.97 33.09
C GLY A 226 19.73 14.74 32.92
N ALA A 227 20.87 14.71 33.62
CA ALA A 227 21.79 13.57 33.59
C ALA A 227 21.22 12.36 34.34
N ALA A 228 20.92 11.27 33.62
CA ALA A 228 20.61 9.97 34.21
C ALA A 228 21.90 9.19 34.47
N ALA A 229 22.40 9.23 35.70
CA ALA A 229 23.47 8.34 36.14
C ALA A 229 22.93 6.91 36.29
N ALA A 230 23.74 5.91 35.93
CA ALA A 230 23.49 4.53 36.30
C ALA A 230 23.87 4.32 37.77
N ASP A 231 23.05 3.57 38.51
CA ASP A 231 23.40 3.07 39.84
C ASP A 231 22.82 1.66 40.02
N ASP A 232 23.53 0.80 40.74
CA ASP A 232 23.32 -0.65 40.74
C ASP A 232 22.95 -1.15 42.15
N ALA A 233 21.71 -1.63 42.32
CA ALA A 233 21.18 -2.04 43.61
C ALA A 233 20.21 -3.24 43.49
N ALA A 234 20.40 -4.24 44.35
CA ALA A 234 19.69 -5.52 44.32
C ALA A 234 18.75 -5.74 45.52
N VAL A 235 18.13 -6.93 45.58
CA VAL A 235 17.29 -7.47 46.69
C VAL A 235 15.85 -6.88 46.66
N ALA A 236 14.75 -7.63 46.86
CA ALA A 236 14.57 -8.92 47.54
C ALA A 236 13.71 -9.96 46.77
N ARG A 237 13.85 -11.24 47.17
CA ARG A 237 12.86 -12.31 46.91
C ARG A 237 11.93 -12.48 48.11
N PRO A 238 10.68 -12.93 47.89
CA PRO A 238 9.93 -13.72 48.87
C PRO A 238 9.85 -15.21 48.44
N THR A 239 10.30 -16.10 49.31
CA THR A 239 9.99 -17.54 49.35
C THR A 239 9.25 -17.80 50.68
N ALA A 240 8.37 -18.78 50.87
CA ALA A 240 7.86 -19.92 50.08
C ALA A 240 6.39 -20.18 50.50
N GLY A 241 5.62 -21.18 50.06
CA GLY A 241 5.82 -22.29 49.11
C GLY A 241 4.78 -23.40 49.34
N ALA A 242 4.57 -24.29 48.37
CA ALA A 242 3.75 -25.51 48.48
C ALA A 242 4.19 -26.58 47.46
N ASP A 243 3.79 -27.83 47.67
CA ASP A 243 4.36 -29.04 47.04
C ASP A 243 3.85 -29.31 45.61
N PRO A 244 4.58 -30.04 44.74
CA PRO A 244 4.23 -30.22 43.33
C PRO A 244 3.44 -31.51 43.06
N GLY A 245 2.39 -31.44 42.21
CA GLY A 245 1.80 -32.67 41.70
C GLY A 245 0.49 -32.55 40.91
N GLN A 246 0.59 -32.32 39.59
CA GLN A 246 0.06 -33.23 38.56
C GLN A 246 0.40 -32.73 37.14
N ARG A 247 0.39 -33.64 36.16
CA ARG A 247 0.53 -33.32 34.74
C ARG A 247 -0.85 -33.05 34.15
N GLY A 248 -0.97 -32.01 33.31
CA GLY A 248 -2.12 -31.78 32.45
C GLY A 248 -1.67 -31.04 31.20
N GLU A 249 -1.90 -31.64 30.03
CA GLU A 249 -1.68 -30.99 28.75
C GLU A 249 -2.86 -30.03 28.48
N ALA A 250 -2.56 -28.77 28.17
CA ALA A 250 -3.56 -27.79 27.77
C ALA A 250 -2.97 -26.88 26.68
N THR A 251 -3.40 -27.09 25.43
CA THR A 251 -3.08 -26.21 24.30
C THR A 251 -3.84 -24.89 24.47
N ALA A 252 -3.12 -23.83 24.81
CA ALA A 252 -3.70 -22.49 24.91
C ALA A 252 -3.93 -21.89 23.52
N GLU A 253 -5.11 -22.13 22.95
CA GLU A 253 -5.64 -21.28 21.88
C GLU A 253 -5.82 -19.84 22.41
N PRO A 254 -5.62 -18.81 21.58
CA PRO A 254 -5.87 -17.43 21.99
C PRO A 254 -7.37 -17.25 22.24
N ALA A 255 -7.76 -17.01 23.50
CA ALA A 255 -9.16 -16.83 23.86
C ALA A 255 -9.77 -15.65 23.09
N VAL A 256 -10.75 -15.93 22.24
CA VAL A 256 -11.61 -14.90 21.64
C VAL A 256 -12.39 -14.25 22.77
N ALA A 257 -12.05 -13.00 23.09
CA ALA A 257 -12.75 -12.22 24.09
C ALA A 257 -14.10 -11.78 23.53
N ASP A 258 -15.13 -12.59 23.75
CA ASP A 258 -16.51 -12.25 23.41
C ASP A 258 -16.99 -11.04 24.24
N ARG A 259 -16.91 -9.86 23.62
CA ARG A 259 -17.54 -8.62 24.02
C ARG A 259 -17.98 -7.90 22.75
N GLY A 260 -19.24 -8.14 22.35
CA GLY A 260 -19.84 -7.47 21.19
C GLY A 260 -19.82 -5.93 21.31
N PRO A 261 -19.70 -5.19 20.20
CA PRO A 261 -19.62 -3.73 20.21
C PRO A 261 -21.01 -3.10 20.37
N GLY A 262 -21.46 -2.92 21.61
CA GLY A 262 -22.69 -2.17 21.91
C GLY A 262 -22.85 -1.86 23.39
N GLY A 263 -23.38 -0.67 23.70
CA GLY A 263 -24.06 -0.45 24.97
C GLY A 263 -25.33 -1.31 25.03
N PRO A 264 -25.85 -1.63 26.23
CA PRO A 264 -27.07 -2.45 26.36
C PRO A 264 -28.29 -1.69 25.81
N GLY A 265 -28.58 -1.91 24.51
CA GLY A 265 -29.67 -1.28 23.76
C GLY A 265 -29.27 -0.54 22.47
N ASP A 266 -27.98 -0.46 22.12
CA ASP A 266 -27.52 0.09 20.83
C ASP A 266 -27.86 -0.88 19.67
N ASP A 267 -28.33 -0.36 18.53
CA ASP A 267 -28.53 -1.12 17.28
C ASP A 267 -27.27 -1.09 16.37
N ALA A 268 -27.28 -1.80 15.24
CA ALA A 268 -26.10 -1.86 14.36
C ALA A 268 -25.69 -0.51 13.75
N TYR A 269 -26.64 0.42 13.61
CA TYR A 269 -26.38 1.79 13.12
C TYR A 269 -25.74 2.64 14.22
N ALA A 270 -26.19 2.52 15.47
CA ALA A 270 -25.55 3.13 16.63
C ALA A 270 -24.14 2.58 16.85
N ALA A 271 -23.92 1.27 16.68
CA ALA A 271 -22.59 0.67 16.71
C ALA A 271 -21.68 1.23 15.59
N ALA A 272 -22.18 1.31 14.35
CA ALA A 272 -21.44 1.90 13.23
C ALA A 272 -21.13 3.39 13.45
N ALA A 273 -22.06 4.14 14.05
CA ALA A 273 -21.83 5.54 14.42
C ALA A 273 -20.73 5.68 15.47
N ARG A 274 -20.71 4.80 16.48
CA ARG A 274 -19.65 4.75 17.50
C ARG A 274 -18.29 4.47 16.88
N ASP A 275 -18.19 3.49 15.99
CA ASP A 275 -16.94 3.17 15.27
C ASP A 275 -16.39 4.40 14.50
N VAL A 276 -17.27 5.12 13.78
CA VAL A 276 -16.86 6.32 13.00
C VAL A 276 -16.52 7.51 13.91
N LEU A 277 -17.29 7.76 14.97
CA LEU A 277 -17.06 8.87 15.90
C LEU A 277 -15.77 8.69 16.70
N ARG A 278 -15.43 7.47 17.11
CA ARG A 278 -14.13 7.15 17.72
C ARG A 278 -12.95 7.57 16.85
N GLY A 279 -13.06 7.37 15.53
CA GLY A 279 -12.08 7.86 14.56
C GLY A 279 -12.05 9.38 14.40
N MET A 280 -13.16 10.08 14.64
CA MET A 280 -13.21 11.55 14.62
C MET A 280 -12.57 12.19 15.87
N VAL A 281 -12.64 11.54 17.04
CA VAL A 281 -12.06 12.03 18.32
C VAL A 281 -10.70 11.40 18.68
N ALA A 282 -10.12 10.61 17.77
CA ALA A 282 -8.86 9.88 17.96
C ALA A 282 -8.83 8.93 19.18
N SER A 283 -9.97 8.30 19.51
CA SER A 283 -10.05 7.28 20.57
C SER A 283 -9.21 6.05 20.21
N ALA A 284 -8.43 5.55 21.16
CA ALA A 284 -7.68 4.30 21.03
C ALA A 284 -8.59 3.06 20.98
N GLN A 285 -9.89 3.19 21.27
CA GLN A 285 -10.90 2.12 21.09
C GLN A 285 -11.51 2.09 19.68
N GLU A 286 -11.08 2.95 18.77
CA GLU A 286 -11.46 2.89 17.36
C GLU A 286 -11.04 1.54 16.75
N PRO A 287 -11.96 0.78 16.11
CA PRO A 287 -11.77 -0.65 15.84
C PRO A 287 -10.71 -1.01 14.79
N ILE A 288 -10.26 -0.08 13.92
CA ILE A 288 -9.27 -0.39 12.87
C ILE A 288 -7.91 0.28 13.11
N ALA A 289 -7.80 1.61 13.08
CA ALA A 289 -6.55 2.35 13.26
C ALA A 289 -6.23 2.64 14.75
N GLY A 290 -7.21 2.57 15.65
CA GLY A 290 -7.02 2.78 17.10
C GLY A 290 -6.53 4.19 17.40
N GLY A 291 -7.27 5.19 16.94
CA GLY A 291 -6.99 6.60 17.15
C GLY A 291 -5.89 7.20 16.24
N ARG A 292 -5.23 6.38 15.42
CA ARG A 292 -4.09 6.82 14.57
C ARG A 292 -4.53 7.58 13.31
N HIS A 293 -5.74 7.35 12.80
CA HIS A 293 -6.30 8.03 11.64
C HIS A 293 -7.82 7.81 11.57
N LYS A 294 -8.60 8.79 11.09
CA LYS A 294 -10.00 8.56 10.69
C LYS A 294 -10.00 7.86 9.33
N VAL A 295 -10.37 6.59 9.30
CA VAL A 295 -10.61 5.79 8.08
C VAL A 295 -11.92 5.03 8.23
N PHE A 296 -12.50 4.51 7.15
CA PHE A 296 -13.53 3.48 7.25
C PHE A 296 -12.87 2.11 7.20
N GLY A 297 -13.05 1.30 8.24
CA GLY A 297 -12.51 -0.05 8.29
C GLY A 297 -13.11 -0.89 9.42
N ARG A 298 -13.12 -2.20 9.22
CA ARG A 298 -13.41 -3.24 10.22
C ARG A 298 -13.16 -4.60 9.58
N ALA A 299 -12.35 -5.44 10.23
CA ALA A 299 -11.89 -6.69 9.63
C ALA A 299 -13.01 -7.73 9.46
N ASP A 300 -13.94 -7.78 10.41
CA ASP A 300 -15.15 -8.59 10.40
C ASP A 300 -16.14 -8.18 9.30
N LEU A 301 -16.24 -6.87 9.03
CA LEU A 301 -17.04 -6.30 7.93
C LEU A 301 -16.37 -6.40 6.55
N ALA A 302 -15.19 -7.02 6.46
CA ALA A 302 -14.33 -7.03 5.28
C ALA A 302 -14.05 -5.62 4.69
N VAL A 303 -14.14 -4.56 5.51
CA VAL A 303 -13.81 -3.19 5.09
C VAL A 303 -12.34 -2.93 5.36
N VAL A 304 -11.55 -2.89 4.28
CA VAL A 304 -10.11 -2.62 4.30
C VAL A 304 -9.91 -1.11 4.34
N PRO A 305 -9.13 -0.56 5.30
CA PRO A 305 -8.89 0.86 5.39
C PRO A 305 -8.10 1.37 4.17
N THR A 306 -8.44 2.57 3.74
CA THR A 306 -7.82 3.30 2.63
C THR A 306 -7.10 4.53 3.15
N THR A 307 -6.12 5.04 2.41
CA THR A 307 -5.45 6.30 2.78
C THR A 307 -6.09 7.51 2.11
N SER A 308 -5.72 8.71 2.56
CA SER A 308 -6.14 9.98 1.96
C SER A 308 -5.51 10.25 0.59
N THR A 309 -4.56 9.42 0.13
CA THR A 309 -3.88 9.61 -1.16
C THR A 309 -4.83 9.27 -2.31
N ILE A 310 -4.98 10.18 -3.28
CA ILE A 310 -6.06 10.12 -4.27
C ILE A 310 -5.95 8.84 -5.12
N ALA A 311 -6.97 7.98 -5.04
CA ALA A 311 -7.09 6.71 -5.78
C ALA A 311 -5.92 5.72 -5.66
N SER A 312 -5.01 5.88 -4.69
CA SER A 312 -3.87 4.99 -4.44
C SER A 312 -4.29 3.55 -4.10
N HIS A 313 -5.51 3.35 -3.63
CA HIS A 313 -6.10 2.05 -3.30
C HIS A 313 -6.63 1.26 -4.50
N LEU A 314 -6.83 1.89 -5.67
CA LEU A 314 -7.37 1.21 -6.85
C LEU A 314 -6.43 0.11 -7.41
N PRO A 315 -5.10 0.32 -7.54
CA PRO A 315 -4.17 -0.74 -7.94
C PRO A 315 -4.19 -1.95 -7.00
N ARG A 316 -4.26 -1.72 -5.68
CA ARG A 316 -4.45 -2.79 -4.67
C ARG A 316 -5.74 -3.58 -4.92
N ALA A 317 -6.85 -2.92 -5.23
CA ALA A 317 -8.13 -3.60 -5.48
C ALA A 317 -8.08 -4.54 -6.69
N VAL A 318 -7.38 -4.12 -7.76
CA VAL A 318 -7.10 -4.96 -8.95
C VAL A 318 -6.22 -6.15 -8.58
N GLY A 319 -5.16 -5.92 -7.80
CA GLY A 319 -4.31 -6.98 -7.26
C GLY A 319 -5.08 -8.01 -6.42
N LEU A 320 -5.99 -7.55 -5.56
CA LEU A 320 -6.78 -8.42 -4.70
C LEU A 320 -7.75 -9.26 -5.53
N GLY A 321 -8.37 -8.69 -6.57
CA GLY A 321 -9.19 -9.45 -7.50
C GLY A 321 -8.40 -10.55 -8.20
N LEU A 322 -7.21 -10.22 -8.74
CA LEU A 322 -6.34 -11.21 -9.39
C LEU A 322 -5.89 -12.31 -8.42
N ALA A 323 -5.58 -11.96 -7.17
CA ALA A 323 -5.19 -12.91 -6.13
C ALA A 323 -6.35 -13.84 -5.75
N LEU A 324 -7.57 -13.32 -5.51
CA LEU A 324 -8.77 -14.12 -5.25
C LEU A 324 -9.04 -15.14 -6.37
N GLU A 325 -8.92 -14.74 -7.64
CA GLU A 325 -9.10 -15.63 -8.77
C GLU A 325 -7.99 -16.70 -8.86
N ARG A 326 -6.74 -16.38 -8.53
CA ARG A 326 -5.63 -17.37 -8.47
C ARG A 326 -5.83 -18.36 -7.34
N LEU A 327 -6.15 -17.90 -6.13
CA LEU A 327 -6.46 -18.75 -4.97
C LEU A 327 -7.63 -19.69 -5.28
N ARG A 328 -8.72 -19.16 -5.84
CA ARG A 328 -9.87 -19.95 -6.32
C ARG A 328 -9.45 -21.07 -7.27
N ARG A 329 -8.50 -20.83 -8.19
CA ARG A 329 -7.98 -21.85 -9.13
C ARG A 329 -7.09 -22.88 -8.43
N VAL A 330 -6.23 -22.47 -7.50
CA VAL A 330 -5.40 -23.39 -6.69
C VAL A 330 -6.28 -24.31 -5.83
N GLU A 331 -7.29 -23.76 -5.15
CA GLU A 331 -8.30 -24.54 -4.42
C GLU A 331 -9.07 -25.52 -5.31
N SER A 332 -9.28 -25.17 -6.58
CA SER A 332 -9.99 -26.01 -7.56
C SER A 332 -9.16 -27.19 -8.08
N ALA A 333 -7.82 -27.07 -8.06
CA ALA A 333 -6.91 -28.02 -8.72
C ALA A 333 -6.62 -29.28 -7.89
N GLY A 334 -7.02 -29.32 -6.61
CA GLY A 334 -6.71 -30.41 -5.69
C GLY A 334 -5.29 -30.36 -5.13
N ARG A 335 -4.97 -31.31 -4.23
CA ARG A 335 -3.68 -31.33 -3.52
C ARG A 335 -2.60 -32.11 -4.25
N ARG A 336 -1.35 -31.67 -4.10
CA ARG A 336 -0.17 -32.56 -4.00
C ARG A 336 0.45 -32.34 -2.63
N GLY A 337 0.66 -33.41 -1.86
CA GLY A 337 1.24 -33.32 -0.51
C GLY A 337 0.26 -32.96 0.62
N GLY A 338 0.80 -32.97 1.85
CA GLY A 338 0.04 -32.87 3.11
C GLY A 338 -0.12 -31.45 3.69
N ASP A 339 0.38 -30.41 3.00
CA ASP A 339 0.37 -29.03 3.49
C ASP A 339 -1.05 -28.49 3.75
N THR A 340 -1.14 -27.55 4.70
CA THR A 340 -2.34 -26.73 4.92
C THR A 340 -2.69 -26.01 3.61
N PRO A 341 -3.94 -26.13 3.10
CA PRO A 341 -4.31 -25.48 1.86
C PRO A 341 -4.28 -23.97 2.03
N LEU A 342 -3.52 -23.30 1.17
CA LEU A 342 -3.57 -21.84 1.00
C LEU A 342 -4.99 -21.45 0.60
N ARG A 343 -5.59 -20.53 1.37
CA ARG A 343 -6.96 -20.04 1.19
C ARG A 343 -6.99 -18.53 1.38
N SER A 344 -7.94 -17.88 0.71
CA SER A 344 -8.26 -16.49 1.02
C SER A 344 -8.96 -16.39 2.38
N PRO A 345 -8.82 -15.28 3.13
CA PRO A 345 -9.71 -14.97 4.25
C PRO A 345 -11.16 -14.65 3.79
N TRP A 346 -11.39 -14.43 2.49
CA TRP A 346 -12.73 -14.17 1.92
C TRP A 346 -13.31 -15.39 1.17
N PRO A 347 -14.65 -15.46 0.98
CA PRO A 347 -15.28 -16.55 0.24
C PRO A 347 -14.71 -16.76 -1.17
N ARG A 348 -14.72 -18.02 -1.63
CA ARG A 348 -14.17 -18.46 -2.92
C ARG A 348 -14.81 -17.80 -4.16
N ASP A 349 -16.02 -17.25 -4.01
CA ASP A 349 -16.74 -16.47 -5.02
C ASP A 349 -16.73 -14.95 -4.76
N ALA A 350 -16.00 -14.48 -3.75
CA ALA A 350 -15.96 -13.07 -3.37
C ALA A 350 -15.54 -12.16 -4.54
N ILE A 351 -16.08 -10.95 -4.54
CA ILE A 351 -15.69 -9.86 -5.44
C ILE A 351 -15.04 -8.74 -4.62
N VAL A 352 -14.13 -7.99 -5.22
CA VAL A 352 -13.55 -6.78 -4.61
C VAL A 352 -14.43 -5.59 -4.97
N VAL A 353 -14.73 -4.74 -4.00
CA VAL A 353 -15.46 -3.48 -4.20
C VAL A 353 -14.52 -2.33 -3.88
N CYS A 354 -14.43 -1.32 -4.76
CA CYS A 354 -13.47 -0.24 -4.62
C CYS A 354 -14.11 1.10 -5.01
N SER A 355 -14.43 1.96 -4.04
CA SER A 355 -15.10 3.24 -4.28
C SER A 355 -14.15 4.44 -4.33
N PHE A 356 -14.50 5.45 -5.13
CA PHE A 356 -13.70 6.66 -5.36
C PHE A 356 -14.56 7.79 -5.93
N GLY A 357 -14.14 9.06 -5.72
CA GLY A 357 -14.81 10.23 -6.31
C GLY A 357 -14.43 10.50 -7.77
N ASP A 358 -15.35 11.07 -8.55
CA ASP A 358 -15.25 11.32 -10.00
C ASP A 358 -13.95 11.92 -10.51
N ALA A 359 -13.49 13.02 -9.92
CA ALA A 359 -12.28 13.71 -10.36
C ALA A 359 -11.04 12.79 -10.33
N SER A 360 -11.07 11.73 -9.51
CA SER A 360 -10.01 10.72 -9.42
C SER A 360 -9.89 9.84 -10.67
N VAL A 361 -10.87 9.82 -11.60
CA VAL A 361 -10.76 9.14 -12.92
C VAL A 361 -9.53 9.63 -13.70
N ASN A 362 -9.09 10.86 -13.43
CA ASN A 362 -7.93 11.50 -14.03
C ASN A 362 -6.59 11.16 -13.33
N HIS A 363 -6.62 10.55 -12.14
CA HIS A 363 -5.41 10.27 -11.38
C HIS A 363 -4.58 9.15 -12.01
N ALA A 364 -3.25 9.23 -11.89
CA ALA A 364 -2.33 8.23 -12.45
C ALA A 364 -2.67 6.82 -11.94
N SER A 365 -2.76 6.62 -10.63
CA SER A 365 -3.08 5.33 -9.99
C SER A 365 -4.47 4.78 -10.38
N ALA A 366 -5.44 5.65 -10.65
CA ALA A 366 -6.76 5.23 -11.14
C ALA A 366 -6.71 4.78 -12.60
N THR A 367 -5.99 5.51 -13.46
CA THR A 367 -5.83 5.14 -14.87
C THR A 367 -4.97 3.88 -15.02
N ALA A 368 -3.92 3.72 -14.22
CA ALA A 368 -3.14 2.48 -14.09
C ALA A 368 -4.05 1.29 -13.73
N ALA A 369 -4.83 1.40 -12.64
CA ALA A 369 -5.71 0.33 -12.20
C ALA A 369 -6.81 -0.02 -13.23
N LEU A 370 -7.49 0.98 -13.82
CA LEU A 370 -8.52 0.75 -14.84
C LEU A 370 -7.93 0.12 -16.11
N ASN A 371 -6.74 0.57 -16.53
CA ASN A 371 -6.01 0.01 -17.67
C ASN A 371 -5.61 -1.44 -17.42
N THR A 372 -4.97 -1.73 -16.28
CA THR A 372 -4.52 -3.08 -15.92
C THR A 372 -5.69 -4.03 -15.70
N ALA A 373 -6.80 -3.59 -15.11
CA ALA A 373 -8.02 -4.40 -15.04
C ALA A 373 -8.54 -4.78 -16.45
N GLY A 374 -8.61 -3.80 -17.36
CA GLY A 374 -9.03 -4.01 -18.75
C GLY A 374 -8.09 -4.90 -19.56
N TRP A 375 -6.78 -4.67 -19.46
CA TRP A 375 -5.73 -5.44 -20.15
C TRP A 375 -5.70 -6.90 -19.70
N TYR A 376 -5.82 -7.16 -18.39
CA TYR A 376 -5.85 -8.51 -17.86
C TYR A 376 -7.11 -9.26 -18.31
N ASP A 377 -8.27 -8.60 -18.40
CA ASP A 377 -9.48 -9.21 -18.95
C ASP A 377 -9.37 -9.50 -20.46
N HIS A 378 -8.77 -8.58 -21.23
CA HIS A 378 -8.51 -8.72 -22.66
C HIS A 378 -7.54 -9.88 -22.97
N THR A 379 -6.50 -10.06 -22.14
CA THR A 379 -5.54 -11.17 -22.22
C THR A 379 -6.08 -12.49 -21.63
N GLY A 380 -7.36 -12.54 -21.23
CA GLY A 380 -8.04 -13.76 -20.78
C GLY A 380 -7.81 -14.13 -19.31
N LEU A 381 -7.07 -13.30 -18.56
CA LEU A 381 -7.09 -13.34 -17.10
C LEU A 381 -8.41 -12.78 -16.58
N ARG A 382 -8.69 -12.97 -15.29
CA ARG A 382 -9.99 -12.67 -14.69
C ARG A 382 -9.77 -11.95 -13.37
N ILE A 383 -10.37 -10.77 -13.25
CA ILE A 383 -10.24 -9.87 -12.10
C ILE A 383 -11.67 -9.48 -11.66
N PRO A 384 -12.21 -10.11 -10.60
CA PRO A 384 -13.55 -9.87 -10.06
C PRO A 384 -13.58 -8.58 -9.21
N VAL A 385 -13.41 -7.42 -9.84
CA VAL A 385 -13.47 -6.11 -9.19
C VAL A 385 -14.67 -5.28 -9.67
N LEU A 386 -15.39 -4.68 -8.74
CA LEU A 386 -16.41 -3.66 -8.96
C LEU A 386 -15.86 -2.31 -8.48
N PHE A 387 -15.50 -1.45 -9.43
CA PHE A 387 -15.20 -0.06 -9.17
C PHE A 387 -16.52 0.71 -8.95
N LEU A 388 -16.60 1.56 -7.93
CA LEU A 388 -17.74 2.45 -7.67
C LEU A 388 -17.27 3.90 -7.79
N CYS A 389 -17.61 4.55 -8.90
CA CYS A 389 -17.39 5.98 -9.08
C CYS A 389 -18.56 6.74 -8.47
N GLU A 390 -18.31 7.44 -7.37
CA GLU A 390 -19.27 8.34 -6.72
C GLU A 390 -19.10 9.76 -7.31
N ASP A 391 -19.94 10.12 -8.30
CA ASP A 391 -19.81 11.37 -9.07
C ASP A 391 -20.70 12.48 -8.53
N ASN A 392 -20.07 13.46 -7.85
CA ASN A 392 -20.72 14.70 -7.41
C ASN A 392 -20.35 15.91 -8.29
N GLY A 393 -19.61 15.67 -9.38
CA GLY A 393 -19.12 16.68 -10.31
C GLY A 393 -18.01 17.60 -9.79
N LEU A 394 -17.43 17.36 -8.60
CA LEU A 394 -16.52 18.31 -7.92
C LEU A 394 -15.28 17.65 -7.27
N GLY A 395 -14.17 17.71 -7.99
CA GLY A 395 -12.81 17.51 -7.45
C GLY A 395 -12.37 18.67 -6.57
N ILE A 396 -12.66 18.58 -5.27
CA ILE A 396 -12.47 19.69 -4.30
C ILE A 396 -13.34 20.89 -4.73
N SER A 397 -12.75 21.91 -5.36
CA SER A 397 -13.43 23.08 -5.93
C SER A 397 -13.48 23.07 -7.46
N VAL A 398 -12.78 22.13 -8.12
CA VAL A 398 -12.72 21.98 -9.58
C VAL A 398 -13.90 21.16 -10.08
N ARG A 399 -14.66 21.70 -11.03
CA ARG A 399 -15.77 20.97 -11.68
C ARG A 399 -15.23 19.90 -12.64
N SER A 400 -15.71 18.67 -12.51
CA SER A 400 -15.54 17.63 -13.54
C SER A 400 -16.32 18.05 -14.80
N PRO A 401 -15.72 18.07 -16.00
CA PRO A 401 -16.40 18.57 -17.19
C PRO A 401 -17.61 17.72 -17.59
N GLU A 402 -18.64 18.35 -18.17
CA GLU A 402 -19.93 17.71 -18.43
C GLU A 402 -19.80 16.45 -19.31
N GLY A 403 -20.22 15.31 -18.75
CA GLY A 403 -20.13 14.00 -19.39
C GLY A 403 -18.70 13.46 -19.57
N TRP A 404 -17.67 14.10 -18.99
CA TRP A 404 -16.30 13.58 -19.02
C TRP A 404 -16.18 12.26 -18.29
N VAL A 405 -16.68 12.20 -17.05
CA VAL A 405 -16.64 11.03 -16.15
C VAL A 405 -17.29 9.82 -16.82
N GLU A 406 -18.51 9.98 -17.33
CA GLU A 406 -19.19 8.93 -18.11
C GLU A 406 -18.35 8.50 -19.32
N ARG A 407 -17.92 9.41 -20.20
CA ARG A 407 -17.18 9.05 -21.42
C ARG A 407 -15.88 8.32 -21.09
N ALA A 408 -15.13 8.81 -20.10
CA ALA A 408 -13.84 8.26 -19.67
C ALA A 408 -13.96 6.90 -18.97
N LEU A 409 -15.10 6.58 -18.36
CA LEU A 409 -15.38 5.26 -17.77
C LEU A 409 -16.00 4.29 -18.79
N ARG A 410 -16.98 4.75 -19.58
CA ARG A 410 -17.69 3.97 -20.60
C ARG A 410 -16.76 3.51 -21.74
N ALA A 411 -15.68 4.25 -22.00
CA ALA A 411 -14.68 3.92 -23.02
C ALA A 411 -13.57 2.94 -22.57
N ARG A 412 -13.51 2.53 -21.29
CA ARG A 412 -12.43 1.66 -20.80
C ARG A 412 -12.55 0.22 -21.38
N PRO A 413 -11.57 -0.28 -22.16
CA PRO A 413 -11.61 -1.63 -22.70
C PRO A 413 -11.64 -2.68 -21.58
N GLY A 414 -12.34 -3.80 -21.80
CA GLY A 414 -12.45 -4.91 -20.83
C GLY A 414 -13.32 -4.64 -19.59
N VAL A 415 -13.51 -3.37 -19.19
CA VAL A 415 -14.30 -2.98 -18.02
C VAL A 415 -15.76 -2.75 -18.40
N ARG A 416 -16.70 -3.45 -17.75
CA ARG A 416 -18.14 -3.28 -18.00
C ARG A 416 -18.67 -2.04 -17.27
N TYR A 417 -19.13 -1.05 -18.03
CA TYR A 417 -19.82 0.14 -17.50
C TYR A 417 -21.29 -0.14 -17.15
N PHE A 418 -21.69 0.30 -15.96
CA PHE A 418 -23.05 0.44 -15.45
C PHE A 418 -23.26 1.89 -14.95
N ALA A 419 -24.49 2.40 -14.98
CA ALA A 419 -24.82 3.72 -14.47
C ALA A 419 -26.06 3.67 -13.58
N ALA A 420 -26.02 4.37 -12.45
CA ALA A 420 -27.07 4.46 -11.45
C ALA A 420 -27.21 5.90 -10.96
N ASP A 421 -28.36 6.22 -10.37
CA ASP A 421 -28.72 7.58 -9.99
C ASP A 421 -29.13 7.63 -8.52
N GLY A 422 -28.44 8.45 -7.72
CA GLY A 422 -28.68 8.54 -6.28
C GLY A 422 -30.10 8.99 -5.91
N GLU A 423 -30.80 9.61 -6.85
CA GLU A 423 -32.20 10.05 -6.74
C GLU A 423 -33.23 8.90 -6.91
N ASP A 424 -32.86 7.73 -7.47
CA ASP A 424 -33.71 6.51 -7.50
C ASP A 424 -33.04 5.35 -6.73
N PRO A 425 -33.35 5.16 -5.43
CA PRO A 425 -32.83 4.04 -4.65
C PRO A 425 -33.31 2.65 -5.15
N VAL A 426 -34.47 2.54 -5.83
CA VAL A 426 -34.93 1.24 -6.35
C VAL A 426 -34.21 0.88 -7.65
N GLY A 427 -34.02 1.85 -8.55
CA GLY A 427 -33.20 1.71 -9.75
C GLY A 427 -31.73 1.47 -9.43
N THR A 428 -31.16 2.24 -8.50
CA THR A 428 -29.78 2.07 -8.03
C THR A 428 -29.55 0.70 -7.40
N TYR A 429 -30.48 0.19 -6.59
CA TYR A 429 -30.36 -1.18 -6.07
C TYR A 429 -30.37 -2.23 -7.19
N ALA A 430 -31.27 -2.10 -8.17
CA ALA A 430 -31.36 -3.04 -9.28
C ALA A 430 -30.07 -3.05 -10.13
N VAL A 431 -29.52 -1.88 -10.48
CA VAL A 431 -28.27 -1.77 -11.23
C VAL A 431 -27.06 -2.24 -10.42
N ALA A 432 -26.99 -1.91 -9.12
CA ALA A 432 -25.92 -2.37 -8.25
C ALA A 432 -25.93 -3.90 -8.09
N ALA A 433 -27.11 -4.51 -7.98
CA ALA A 433 -27.27 -5.97 -7.96
C ALA A 433 -26.90 -6.61 -9.30
N GLU A 434 -27.26 -6.01 -10.44
CA GLU A 434 -26.81 -6.48 -11.77
C GLU A 434 -25.29 -6.43 -11.89
N ALA A 435 -24.67 -5.30 -11.49
CA ALA A 435 -23.23 -5.11 -11.54
C ALA A 435 -22.48 -6.11 -10.66
N ALA A 436 -22.91 -6.28 -9.40
CA ALA A 436 -22.33 -7.25 -8.47
C ALA A 436 -22.49 -8.69 -8.99
N ALA A 437 -23.68 -9.06 -9.49
CA ALA A 437 -23.93 -10.37 -10.08
C ALA A 437 -23.10 -10.60 -11.34
N TRP A 438 -22.90 -9.58 -12.18
CA TRP A 438 -22.07 -9.67 -13.37
C TRP A 438 -20.59 -9.88 -13.02
N VAL A 439 -20.03 -9.13 -12.07
CA VAL A 439 -18.64 -9.30 -11.62
C VAL A 439 -18.45 -10.68 -10.99
N ARG A 440 -19.40 -11.13 -10.15
CA ARG A 440 -19.33 -12.43 -9.48
C ARG A 440 -19.42 -13.60 -10.45
N ARG A 441 -20.40 -13.57 -11.38
CA ARG A 441 -20.65 -14.63 -12.37
C ARG A 441 -19.53 -14.77 -13.39
N HIS A 442 -19.04 -13.67 -13.94
CA HIS A 442 -18.05 -13.70 -15.03
C HIS A 442 -16.59 -13.66 -14.54
N ARG A 443 -16.36 -13.22 -13.28
CA ARG A 443 -15.03 -12.92 -12.71
C ARG A 443 -14.28 -11.83 -13.51
N ARG A 444 -15.01 -10.84 -14.03
CA ARG A 444 -14.51 -9.77 -14.90
C ARG A 444 -14.66 -8.39 -14.23
N PRO A 445 -13.90 -7.36 -14.62
CA PRO A 445 -13.96 -6.04 -13.99
C PRO A 445 -15.14 -5.21 -14.48
N ALA A 446 -15.81 -4.51 -13.56
CA ALA A 446 -16.89 -3.58 -13.88
C ALA A 446 -16.68 -2.23 -13.18
N VAL A 447 -17.32 -1.19 -13.71
CA VAL A 447 -17.49 0.10 -13.02
C VAL A 447 -18.97 0.43 -12.93
N LEU A 448 -19.43 0.72 -11.72
CA LEU A 448 -20.70 1.37 -11.45
C LEU A 448 -20.44 2.87 -11.30
N HIS A 449 -20.96 3.64 -12.24
CA HIS A 449 -21.00 5.10 -12.15
C HIS A 449 -22.29 5.50 -11.42
N LEU A 450 -22.17 5.98 -10.18
CA LEU A 450 -23.28 6.44 -9.34
C LEU A 450 -23.28 7.96 -9.30
N ARG A 451 -24.32 8.61 -9.82
CA ARG A 451 -24.51 10.05 -9.59
C ARG A 451 -24.81 10.31 -8.13
N THR A 452 -24.14 11.29 -7.55
CA THR A 452 -24.36 11.82 -6.20
C THR A 452 -24.42 13.35 -6.26
N VAL A 453 -24.49 14.00 -5.10
CA VAL A 453 -24.37 15.46 -4.95
C VAL A 453 -23.38 15.79 -3.84
N ARG A 454 -23.10 17.07 -3.60
CA ARG A 454 -22.35 17.47 -2.41
C ARG A 454 -23.08 18.59 -1.68
N LEU A 455 -23.52 18.33 -0.45
CA LEU A 455 -24.38 19.22 0.32
C LEU A 455 -23.62 20.10 1.33
N MET A 456 -22.29 20.06 1.28
CA MET A 456 -21.39 20.87 2.10
C MET A 456 -20.07 21.14 1.34
N GLY A 457 -19.34 22.16 1.79
CA GLY A 457 -17.93 22.38 1.48
C GLY A 457 -17.07 21.13 1.72
N HIS A 458 -15.99 21.02 0.94
CA HIS A 458 -15.19 19.81 0.80
C HIS A 458 -14.68 19.24 2.14
N ALA A 459 -14.19 20.11 3.02
CA ALA A 459 -13.65 19.80 4.35
C ALA A 459 -13.78 21.02 5.28
N GLY A 460 -13.87 20.82 6.60
CA GLY A 460 -13.62 21.87 7.60
C GLY A 460 -14.25 23.24 7.31
N ALA A 461 -13.40 24.26 7.19
CA ALA A 461 -13.79 25.65 6.92
C ALA A 461 -13.83 26.02 5.42
N ASP A 462 -13.99 25.05 4.51
CA ASP A 462 -14.11 25.31 3.06
C ASP A 462 -15.39 26.10 2.73
N ALA A 463 -15.20 27.37 2.37
CA ALA A 463 -16.27 28.28 1.98
C ALA A 463 -16.70 28.02 0.53
N GLU A 464 -17.62 27.07 0.32
CA GLU A 464 -17.99 26.63 -1.02
C GLU A 464 -18.61 27.72 -1.91
N THR A 465 -19.16 28.78 -1.32
CA THR A 465 -19.62 29.99 -2.02
C THR A 465 -18.49 30.74 -2.75
N ALA A 466 -17.23 30.46 -2.46
CA ALA A 466 -16.08 31.00 -3.21
C ALA A 466 -15.91 30.37 -4.61
N TYR A 467 -16.54 29.22 -4.88
CA TYR A 467 -16.43 28.53 -6.17
C TYR A 467 -17.75 27.93 -6.69
N ARG A 468 -18.83 27.88 -5.89
CA ARG A 468 -20.20 27.51 -6.27
C ARG A 468 -21.13 28.70 -6.19
N SER A 469 -22.04 28.83 -7.15
CA SER A 469 -23.15 29.76 -7.05
C SER A 469 -24.27 29.23 -6.15
N THR A 470 -25.05 30.14 -5.58
CA THR A 470 -26.29 29.84 -4.82
C THR A 470 -27.26 28.93 -5.59
N ALA A 471 -27.30 29.05 -6.92
CA ALA A 471 -28.14 28.22 -7.78
C ALA A 471 -27.63 26.76 -7.87
N GLU A 472 -26.31 26.55 -7.95
CA GLU A 472 -25.70 25.21 -7.96
C GLU A 472 -25.81 24.51 -6.60
N ILE A 473 -25.78 25.26 -5.50
CA ILE A 473 -26.01 24.71 -4.14
C ILE A 473 -27.48 24.27 -4.01
N ALA A 474 -28.43 25.14 -4.37
CA ALA A 474 -29.86 24.79 -4.34
C ALA A 474 -30.23 23.66 -5.30
N ALA A 475 -29.54 23.53 -6.44
CA ALA A 475 -29.73 22.43 -7.40
C ALA A 475 -29.16 21.08 -6.92
N ASP A 476 -28.23 21.07 -5.96
CA ASP A 476 -27.78 19.85 -5.28
C ASP A 476 -28.72 19.48 -4.12
N GLU A 477 -29.15 20.46 -3.33
CA GLU A 477 -30.13 20.24 -2.23
C GLU A 477 -31.47 19.71 -2.74
N ALA A 478 -31.92 20.17 -3.92
CA ALA A 478 -33.12 19.65 -4.58
C ALA A 478 -33.02 18.15 -4.95
N ARG A 479 -31.79 17.63 -5.04
CA ARG A 479 -31.40 16.28 -5.50
C ARG A 479 -30.78 15.43 -4.37
N ASP A 480 -30.97 15.82 -3.11
CA ASP A 480 -30.47 15.09 -1.93
C ASP A 480 -30.98 13.63 -1.92
N PRO A 481 -30.11 12.60 -1.99
CA PRO A 481 -30.49 11.18 -1.98
C PRO A 481 -31.30 10.76 -0.74
N LEU A 482 -31.09 11.42 0.40
CA LEU A 482 -31.84 11.17 1.63
C LEU A 482 -33.29 11.69 1.51
N LEU A 483 -33.49 12.89 0.94
CA LEU A 483 -34.82 13.40 0.62
C LEU A 483 -35.50 12.58 -0.49
N ALA A 484 -34.77 12.12 -1.49
CA ALA A 484 -35.32 11.26 -2.54
C ALA A 484 -35.82 9.92 -1.97
N THR A 485 -35.06 9.33 -1.04
CA THR A 485 -35.45 8.12 -0.30
C THR A 485 -36.69 8.36 0.56
N ALA A 486 -36.77 9.51 1.26
CA ALA A 486 -37.94 9.90 2.04
C ALA A 486 -39.20 10.11 1.19
N ARG A 487 -39.10 10.85 0.07
CA ARG A 487 -40.20 11.04 -0.88
C ARG A 487 -40.74 9.70 -1.38
N MET A 488 -39.86 8.79 -1.80
CA MET A 488 -40.28 7.47 -2.28
C MET A 488 -40.96 6.62 -1.18
N LEU A 489 -40.56 6.75 0.08
CA LEU A 489 -41.25 6.10 1.22
C LEU A 489 -42.67 6.63 1.44
N VAL A 490 -42.86 7.95 1.29
CA VAL A 490 -44.15 8.61 1.44
C VAL A 490 -45.05 8.35 0.23
N GLU A 491 -44.58 8.57 -0.99
CA GLU A 491 -45.30 8.29 -2.25
C GLU A 491 -45.74 6.82 -2.37
N ALA A 492 -44.93 5.88 -1.85
CA ALA A 492 -45.28 4.47 -1.80
C ALA A 492 -46.29 4.10 -0.69
N GLY A 493 -46.66 5.02 0.20
CA GLY A 493 -47.56 4.78 1.32
C GLY A 493 -46.93 4.08 2.53
N MET A 494 -45.60 3.96 2.58
CA MET A 494 -44.90 3.18 3.60
C MET A 494 -44.73 3.97 4.90
N ALA A 495 -44.48 5.28 4.81
CA ALA A 495 -44.34 6.19 5.94
C ALA A 495 -45.06 7.54 5.69
N THR A 496 -45.20 8.36 6.72
CA THR A 496 -45.53 9.80 6.61
C THR A 496 -44.29 10.69 6.77
N GLY A 497 -44.38 11.97 6.42
CA GLY A 497 -43.30 12.94 6.68
C GLY A 497 -42.97 13.05 8.19
N GLU A 498 -44.01 13.03 9.05
CA GLU A 498 -43.87 13.07 10.51
C GLU A 498 -43.16 11.83 11.09
N GLU A 499 -43.48 10.62 10.60
CA GLU A 499 -42.80 9.38 11.01
C GLU A 499 -41.32 9.37 10.61
N LEU A 500 -40.98 9.91 9.43
CA LEU A 500 -39.60 10.00 8.96
C LEU A 500 -38.82 11.10 9.68
N LEU A 501 -39.46 12.23 10.02
CA LEU A 501 -38.86 13.29 10.83
C LEU A 501 -38.60 12.81 12.27
N THR A 502 -39.53 12.03 12.85
CA THR A 502 -39.34 11.39 14.17
C THR A 502 -38.11 10.46 14.15
N ARG A 503 -37.98 9.60 13.14
CA ARG A 503 -36.80 8.74 12.94
C ARG A 503 -35.51 9.54 12.77
N TYR A 504 -35.57 10.66 12.04
CA TYR A 504 -34.43 11.55 11.83
C TYR A 504 -33.93 12.13 13.16
N ASP A 505 -34.84 12.61 14.00
CA ASP A 505 -34.52 13.13 15.32
C ASP A 505 -34.04 12.05 16.29
N GLU A 506 -34.72 10.91 16.38
CA GLU A 506 -34.29 9.77 17.21
C GLU A 506 -32.84 9.35 16.89
N ARG A 507 -32.50 9.25 15.59
CA ARG A 507 -31.15 8.91 15.16
C ARG A 507 -30.15 10.05 15.43
N GLY A 508 -30.55 11.31 15.26
CA GLY A 508 -29.74 12.48 15.63
C GLY A 508 -29.38 12.49 17.11
N TRP A 509 -30.35 12.27 18.00
CA TRP A 509 -30.13 12.16 19.45
C TRP A 509 -29.20 10.99 19.81
N GLN A 510 -29.33 9.85 19.14
CA GLN A 510 -28.42 8.71 19.35
C GLN A 510 -26.98 9.04 18.92
N VAL A 511 -26.77 9.53 17.69
CA VAL A 511 -25.43 9.90 17.20
C VAL A 511 -24.82 10.99 18.07
N ARG A 512 -25.62 11.96 18.54
CA ARG A 512 -25.18 13.00 19.47
C ARG A 512 -24.75 12.44 20.84
N ARG A 513 -25.55 11.58 21.47
CA ARG A 513 -25.17 10.90 22.72
C ARG A 513 -23.86 10.13 22.55
N ILE A 514 -23.72 9.38 21.46
CA ILE A 514 -22.52 8.59 21.19
C ILE A 514 -21.31 9.52 20.99
N ALA A 515 -21.48 10.67 20.34
CA ALA A 515 -20.44 11.67 20.16
C ALA A 515 -19.98 12.29 21.48
N GLU A 516 -20.88 12.42 22.47
CA GLU A 516 -20.52 12.82 23.84
C GLU A 516 -19.82 11.68 24.60
N GLU A 517 -20.32 10.44 24.51
CA GLU A 517 -19.72 9.26 25.17
C GLU A 517 -18.28 8.97 24.72
N VAL A 518 -17.95 9.14 23.43
CA VAL A 518 -16.60 8.82 22.92
C VAL A 518 -15.53 9.86 23.31
N LEU A 519 -15.91 11.04 23.79
CA LEU A 519 -14.95 12.07 24.24
C LEU A 519 -14.19 11.64 25.52
N GLU A 520 -14.82 10.82 26.35
CA GLU A 520 -14.21 10.30 27.59
C GLU A 520 -13.34 9.05 27.35
N GLU A 521 -13.27 8.55 26.11
CA GLU A 521 -12.45 7.37 25.78
C GLU A 521 -10.94 7.72 25.70
N PRO A 522 -10.06 6.79 26.10
CA PRO A 522 -8.62 7.04 26.12
C PRO A 522 -8.06 7.27 24.71
N LYS A 523 -7.32 8.35 24.53
CA LYS A 523 -6.47 8.63 23.36
C LYS A 523 -5.10 7.94 23.57
N LEU A 524 -4.29 7.77 22.50
CA LEU A 524 -2.96 7.14 22.61
C LEU A 524 -2.02 7.97 23.50
N GLY A 525 -1.38 7.32 24.48
CA GLY A 525 -0.63 7.98 25.56
C GLY A 525 0.90 7.95 25.43
N SER A 526 1.45 7.12 24.53
CA SER A 526 2.91 6.96 24.41
C SER A 526 3.42 6.73 22.99
N VAL A 527 4.69 7.10 22.75
CA VAL A 527 5.40 6.80 21.49
C VAL A 527 5.39 5.31 21.19
N ALA A 528 5.54 4.46 22.22
CA ALA A 528 5.52 3.01 22.08
C ALA A 528 4.19 2.49 21.52
N GLU A 529 3.05 3.01 22.01
CA GLU A 529 1.73 2.68 21.46
C GLU A 529 1.58 3.14 20.01
N VAL A 530 2.01 4.36 19.68
CA VAL A 530 1.93 4.91 18.32
C VAL A 530 2.69 4.03 17.33
N VAL A 531 3.96 3.67 17.62
CA VAL A 531 4.82 2.95 16.66
C VAL A 531 4.64 1.43 16.63
N ALA A 532 3.97 0.83 17.62
CA ALA A 532 3.85 -0.63 17.75
C ALA A 532 3.39 -1.36 16.46
N PRO A 533 2.43 -0.84 15.65
CA PRO A 533 2.01 -1.54 14.43
C PRO A 533 3.01 -1.43 13.25
N LEU A 534 3.87 -0.41 13.23
CA LEU A 534 4.87 -0.17 12.17
C LEU A 534 6.08 -1.09 12.31
N ALA A 535 6.49 -1.39 13.54
CA ALA A 535 7.69 -2.16 13.84
C ALA A 535 7.44 -3.31 14.84
N PRO A 536 6.50 -4.25 14.58
CA PRO A 536 6.23 -5.41 15.45
C PRO A 536 7.31 -6.50 15.34
N ARG A 537 8.57 -6.10 15.13
CA ARG A 537 9.70 -6.95 14.72
C ARG A 537 9.93 -8.04 15.77
N ARG A 538 9.69 -9.31 15.43
CA ARG A 538 9.87 -10.46 16.34
C ARG A 538 11.04 -11.33 15.87
N PRO A 539 12.30 -10.89 16.06
CA PRO A 539 13.47 -11.56 15.47
C PRO A 539 13.61 -13.03 15.87
N ALA A 540 13.23 -13.40 17.10
CA ALA A 540 13.20 -14.81 17.53
C ALA A 540 12.21 -15.68 16.73
N ARG A 541 11.07 -15.12 16.31
CA ARG A 541 10.11 -15.83 15.44
C ARG A 541 10.58 -15.88 13.99
N VAL A 542 11.17 -14.80 13.48
CA VAL A 542 11.78 -14.77 12.14
C VAL A 542 12.91 -15.81 12.02
N ALA A 543 13.78 -15.89 13.02
CA ALA A 543 14.84 -16.90 13.10
C ALA A 543 14.28 -18.33 13.22
N ALA A 544 13.22 -18.53 14.01
CA ALA A 544 12.53 -19.82 14.10
C ALA A 544 11.95 -20.26 12.74
N THR A 545 11.28 -19.37 12.01
CA THR A 545 10.77 -19.67 10.66
C THR A 545 11.90 -19.97 9.66
N VAL A 546 13.06 -19.29 9.75
CA VAL A 546 14.24 -19.66 8.93
C VAL A 546 14.77 -21.06 9.31
N ALA A 547 14.74 -21.44 10.59
CA ALA A 547 15.13 -22.79 11.04
C ALA A 547 14.09 -23.87 10.65
N GLU A 548 12.80 -23.55 10.63
CA GLU A 548 11.73 -24.43 10.13
C GLU A 548 11.88 -24.68 8.63
N LEU A 549 12.18 -23.64 7.84
CA LEU A 549 12.49 -23.73 6.42
C LEU A 549 13.75 -24.59 6.17
N ALA A 550 14.78 -24.42 6.99
CA ALA A 550 16.01 -25.22 6.97
C ALA A 550 15.71 -26.72 7.23
N ALA A 551 14.98 -27.02 8.31
CA ALA A 551 14.60 -28.38 8.67
C ALA A 551 13.68 -29.03 7.61
N ARG A 552 12.75 -28.27 7.01
CA ARG A 552 11.92 -28.74 5.91
C ARG A 552 12.76 -29.08 4.67
N ALA A 553 13.70 -28.22 4.30
CA ALA A 553 14.57 -28.41 3.12
C ALA A 553 15.61 -29.52 3.30
N ALA A 554 16.09 -29.75 4.53
CA ALA A 554 17.00 -30.85 4.88
C ALA A 554 16.29 -32.21 5.05
N GLY A 555 15.05 -32.20 5.54
CA GLY A 555 14.27 -33.40 5.87
C GLY A 555 13.16 -33.68 4.85
N PRO A 556 11.86 -33.56 5.21
CA PRO A 556 10.74 -34.01 4.37
C PRO A 556 10.69 -33.43 2.95
N GLY A 557 11.23 -32.22 2.73
CA GLY A 557 11.28 -31.55 1.43
C GLY A 557 12.50 -31.91 0.58
N ALA A 558 13.51 -32.61 1.12
CA ALA A 558 14.79 -32.84 0.46
C ALA A 558 14.66 -33.55 -0.91
N GLY A 559 13.75 -34.52 -1.02
CA GLY A 559 13.48 -35.21 -2.29
C GLY A 559 12.90 -34.29 -3.37
N MET A 560 11.87 -33.51 -3.01
CA MET A 560 11.26 -32.52 -3.93
C MET A 560 12.25 -31.40 -4.29
N ARG A 561 13.14 -31.04 -3.37
CA ARG A 561 14.21 -30.07 -3.59
C ARG A 561 15.26 -30.62 -4.56
N ALA A 562 15.69 -31.87 -4.40
CA ALA A 562 16.59 -32.52 -5.35
C ALA A 562 15.96 -32.60 -6.75
N GLU A 563 14.67 -32.95 -6.87
CA GLU A 563 13.91 -32.96 -8.13
C GLU A 563 13.88 -31.56 -8.79
N LEU A 564 13.54 -30.52 -8.03
CA LEU A 564 13.49 -29.12 -8.48
C LEU A 564 14.82 -28.59 -9.06
N PHE A 565 15.95 -29.12 -8.59
CA PHE A 565 17.29 -28.80 -9.07
C PHE A 565 17.91 -29.93 -9.93
N GLY A 566 17.10 -30.81 -10.51
CA GLY A 566 17.54 -31.80 -11.51
C GLY A 566 18.56 -32.81 -10.96
N GLY A 567 18.48 -33.13 -9.66
CA GLY A 567 19.43 -34.00 -8.96
C GLY A 567 20.71 -33.31 -8.48
N LYS A 568 20.94 -32.03 -8.79
CA LYS A 568 22.13 -31.27 -8.37
C LYS A 568 21.75 -29.96 -7.66
N PRO A 569 21.43 -30.00 -6.34
CA PRO A 569 21.14 -28.82 -5.53
C PRO A 569 22.23 -27.72 -5.60
N PRO A 570 21.89 -26.44 -5.34
CA PRO A 570 22.82 -25.31 -5.48
C PRO A 570 24.11 -25.45 -4.66
N GLU A 571 24.03 -26.01 -3.45
CA GLU A 571 25.22 -26.27 -2.62
C GLU A 571 26.19 -27.29 -3.22
N LEU A 572 25.72 -28.18 -4.13
CA LEU A 572 26.57 -29.11 -4.87
C LEU A 572 26.96 -28.56 -6.26
N ALA A 573 26.39 -27.42 -6.69
CA ALA A 573 26.64 -26.85 -8.01
C ALA A 573 28.10 -26.37 -8.17
N GLY A 574 28.70 -25.87 -7.08
CA GLY A 574 29.95 -25.13 -7.03
C GLY A 574 29.72 -23.66 -6.63
N PRO A 575 30.78 -22.84 -6.49
CA PRO A 575 30.64 -21.42 -6.17
C PRO A 575 29.80 -20.65 -7.20
N LEU A 576 28.86 -19.84 -6.70
CA LEU A 576 27.85 -19.13 -7.48
C LEU A 576 28.12 -17.63 -7.60
N THR A 577 27.58 -16.99 -8.64
CA THR A 577 27.47 -15.51 -8.71
C THR A 577 26.29 -15.00 -7.87
N LEU A 578 26.23 -13.70 -7.64
CA LEU A 578 25.16 -13.06 -6.85
C LEU A 578 23.77 -13.37 -7.43
N ALA A 579 23.58 -13.23 -8.74
CA ALA A 579 22.32 -13.55 -9.42
C ALA A 579 21.94 -15.04 -9.28
N GLN A 580 22.92 -15.94 -9.34
CA GLN A 580 22.68 -17.39 -9.17
C GLN A 580 22.25 -17.73 -7.74
N SER A 581 22.85 -17.10 -6.72
CA SER A 581 22.44 -17.26 -5.32
C SER A 581 21.03 -16.73 -5.05
N VAL A 582 20.65 -15.59 -5.65
CA VAL A 582 19.27 -15.06 -5.56
C VAL A 582 18.29 -15.99 -6.27
N ASN A 583 18.60 -16.50 -7.47
CA ASN A 583 17.79 -17.48 -8.18
C ASN A 583 17.53 -18.75 -7.35
N ALA A 584 18.60 -19.31 -6.77
CA ALA A 584 18.54 -20.50 -5.93
C ALA A 584 17.69 -20.27 -4.66
N ALA A 585 17.85 -19.12 -4.00
CA ALA A 585 17.08 -18.77 -2.82
C ALA A 585 15.59 -18.51 -3.13
N LEU A 586 15.27 -17.88 -4.27
CA LEU A 586 13.90 -17.76 -4.76
C LEU A 586 13.28 -19.13 -5.06
N ALA A 587 14.03 -20.05 -5.68
CA ALA A 587 13.54 -21.40 -5.95
C ALA A 587 13.30 -22.21 -4.66
N ASP A 588 14.21 -22.14 -3.69
CA ASP A 588 14.03 -22.78 -2.37
C ASP A 588 12.81 -22.21 -1.63
N ALA A 589 12.61 -20.89 -1.65
CA ALA A 589 11.46 -20.24 -1.04
C ALA A 589 10.14 -20.56 -1.76
N MET A 590 10.12 -20.55 -3.10
CA MET A 590 8.92 -20.88 -3.87
C MET A 590 8.50 -22.35 -3.71
N LEU A 591 9.43 -23.26 -3.43
CA LEU A 591 9.15 -24.64 -3.05
C LEU A 591 8.52 -24.73 -1.66
N ALA A 592 9.04 -23.98 -0.68
CA ALA A 592 8.60 -24.03 0.71
C ALA A 592 7.29 -23.27 0.97
N HIS A 593 6.99 -22.22 0.18
CA HIS A 593 5.80 -21.38 0.30
C HIS A 593 4.92 -21.50 -0.96
N PRO A 594 3.87 -22.36 -0.98
CA PRO A 594 2.99 -22.52 -2.13
C PRO A 594 2.29 -21.22 -2.58
N GLY A 595 2.04 -20.29 -1.65
CA GLY A 595 1.45 -18.98 -1.91
C GLY A 595 2.42 -17.88 -2.35
N MET A 596 3.71 -18.18 -2.51
CA MET A 596 4.69 -17.21 -3.00
C MET A 596 4.57 -17.04 -4.52
N ALA A 597 4.63 -15.80 -4.99
CA ALA A 597 4.61 -15.47 -6.42
C ALA A 597 5.67 -14.39 -6.74
N VAL A 598 6.40 -14.57 -7.84
CA VAL A 598 7.49 -13.68 -8.27
C VAL A 598 7.11 -13.09 -9.63
N PHE A 599 7.08 -11.76 -9.76
CA PHE A 599 6.51 -11.13 -10.96
C PHE A 599 6.98 -9.69 -11.16
N GLY A 600 6.82 -9.17 -12.36
CA GLY A 600 7.29 -7.85 -12.78
C GLY A 600 7.53 -7.87 -14.28
N GLU A 601 8.21 -6.86 -14.80
CA GLU A 601 8.52 -6.76 -16.23
C GLU A 601 9.62 -7.74 -16.62
N ASP A 602 9.41 -8.52 -17.68
CA ASP A 602 10.32 -9.59 -18.17
C ASP A 602 10.66 -10.72 -17.16
N VAL A 603 10.09 -10.69 -15.95
CA VAL A 603 10.45 -11.56 -14.82
C VAL A 603 10.27 -13.06 -15.10
N ALA A 604 9.38 -13.47 -16.00
CA ALA A 604 9.05 -14.88 -16.17
C ALA A 604 9.74 -15.55 -17.35
N ALA A 605 9.67 -14.99 -18.56
CA ALA A 605 10.21 -15.65 -19.76
C ALA A 605 11.71 -15.35 -19.99
N LYS A 606 12.13 -14.09 -19.82
CA LYS A 606 13.54 -13.65 -19.90
C LYS A 606 14.28 -13.98 -18.60
N GLY A 607 13.58 -13.88 -17.48
CA GLY A 607 14.12 -14.05 -16.13
C GLY A 607 14.53 -12.73 -15.49
N GLY A 608 13.78 -11.65 -15.75
CA GLY A 608 14.19 -10.28 -15.45
C GLY A 608 15.28 -9.81 -16.43
N VAL A 609 15.59 -8.52 -16.45
CA VAL A 609 16.57 -7.96 -17.41
C VAL A 609 17.96 -8.62 -17.29
N TYR A 610 18.35 -8.96 -16.06
CA TYR A 610 19.66 -9.54 -15.73
C TYR A 610 19.65 -11.08 -15.57
N GLY A 611 18.53 -11.74 -15.87
CA GLY A 611 18.42 -13.22 -15.83
C GLY A 611 18.31 -13.83 -14.43
N VAL A 612 18.09 -13.02 -13.39
CA VAL A 612 18.04 -13.43 -11.98
C VAL A 612 16.91 -14.42 -11.68
N THR A 613 15.75 -14.33 -12.36
CA THR A 613 14.61 -15.24 -12.18
C THR A 613 14.49 -16.30 -13.28
N LYS A 614 15.51 -16.45 -14.13
CA LYS A 614 15.54 -17.42 -15.23
C LYS A 614 15.31 -18.85 -14.72
N GLY A 615 14.46 -19.61 -15.43
CA GLY A 615 14.14 -20.99 -15.06
C GLY A 615 13.07 -21.15 -13.97
N LEU A 616 12.58 -20.06 -13.34
CA LEU A 616 11.55 -20.16 -12.29
C LEU A 616 10.15 -20.38 -12.88
N ARG A 617 9.84 -19.83 -14.06
CA ARG A 617 8.56 -20.02 -14.76
C ARG A 617 8.35 -21.48 -15.17
N GLU A 618 9.40 -22.14 -15.59
CA GLU A 618 9.41 -23.55 -16.01
C GLU A 618 9.20 -24.47 -14.80
N LYS A 619 9.75 -24.11 -13.64
CA LYS A 619 9.64 -24.85 -12.37
C LYS A 619 8.29 -24.67 -11.68
N PHE A 620 7.73 -23.45 -11.65
CA PHE A 620 6.56 -23.11 -10.82
C PHE A 620 5.31 -22.68 -11.60
N GLY A 621 5.42 -22.52 -12.93
CA GLY A 621 4.31 -22.22 -13.83
C GLY A 621 3.87 -20.75 -13.86
N ALA A 622 3.20 -20.38 -14.95
CA ALA A 622 2.71 -19.02 -15.22
C ALA A 622 1.68 -18.47 -14.20
N ALA A 623 1.17 -19.31 -13.29
CA ALA A 623 0.32 -18.88 -12.18
C ALA A 623 1.12 -18.32 -10.98
N ARG A 624 2.43 -18.57 -10.91
CA ARG A 624 3.32 -18.18 -9.82
C ARG A 624 4.53 -17.35 -10.25
N VAL A 625 4.99 -17.50 -11.51
CA VAL A 625 5.98 -16.60 -12.12
C VAL A 625 5.40 -16.06 -13.42
N PHE A 626 5.20 -14.75 -13.49
CA PHE A 626 4.50 -14.12 -14.61
C PHE A 626 5.02 -12.71 -14.89
N ASP A 627 4.96 -12.33 -16.16
CA ASP A 627 5.29 -10.99 -16.63
C ASP A 627 4.09 -10.04 -16.38
N THR A 628 4.33 -8.79 -16.01
CA THR A 628 3.29 -7.77 -15.79
C THR A 628 3.05 -6.89 -17.04
N LEU A 629 2.11 -5.95 -16.95
CA LEU A 629 2.11 -4.76 -17.81
C LEU A 629 3.32 -3.87 -17.43
N LEU A 630 3.75 -3.02 -18.37
CA LEU A 630 4.82 -2.05 -18.19
C LEU A 630 4.27 -0.82 -17.45
N ASP A 631 4.27 -0.87 -16.12
CA ASP A 631 3.71 0.11 -15.18
C ASP A 631 4.04 -0.31 -13.74
N GLU A 632 4.96 0.41 -13.09
CA GLU A 632 5.39 0.15 -11.71
C GLU A 632 4.24 0.27 -10.70
N THR A 633 3.25 1.13 -10.96
CA THR A 633 2.07 1.33 -10.09
C THR A 633 1.22 0.06 -10.08
N SER A 634 1.04 -0.57 -11.25
CA SER A 634 0.36 -1.86 -11.35
C SER A 634 1.19 -2.99 -10.75
N VAL A 635 2.52 -3.02 -10.92
CA VAL A 635 3.39 -4.04 -10.29
C VAL A 635 3.20 -4.03 -8.76
N LEU A 636 3.29 -2.86 -8.12
CA LEU A 636 3.12 -2.74 -6.68
C LEU A 636 1.66 -2.95 -6.24
N GLY A 637 0.68 -2.49 -7.03
CA GLY A 637 -0.75 -2.77 -6.81
C GLY A 637 -1.10 -4.26 -6.78
N LEU A 638 -0.54 -5.04 -7.70
CA LEU A 638 -0.66 -6.50 -7.70
C LEU A 638 -0.05 -7.13 -6.44
N GLY A 639 1.09 -6.61 -5.97
CA GLY A 639 1.72 -7.00 -4.70
C GLY A 639 0.85 -6.69 -3.47
N LEU A 640 0.39 -5.44 -3.34
CA LEU A 640 -0.49 -5.00 -2.26
C LEU A 640 -1.72 -5.92 -2.14
N GLY A 641 -2.42 -6.16 -3.25
CA GLY A 641 -3.61 -6.99 -3.28
C GLY A 641 -3.35 -8.48 -2.97
N ALA A 642 -2.22 -9.03 -3.43
CA ALA A 642 -1.82 -10.39 -3.12
C ALA A 642 -1.49 -10.58 -1.63
N GLY A 643 -0.81 -9.62 -1.00
CA GLY A 643 -0.51 -9.65 0.44
C GLY A 643 -1.77 -9.70 1.30
N LEU A 644 -2.79 -8.89 0.97
CA LEU A 644 -4.10 -8.94 1.65
C LEU A 644 -4.84 -10.27 1.46
N ALA A 645 -4.65 -10.94 0.33
CA ALA A 645 -5.24 -12.24 0.07
C ALA A 645 -4.57 -13.41 0.83
N GLY A 646 -3.50 -13.15 1.60
CA GLY A 646 -2.72 -14.17 2.31
C GLY A 646 -1.62 -14.83 1.47
N MET A 647 -1.24 -14.23 0.33
CA MET A 647 -0.11 -14.67 -0.49
C MET A 647 1.20 -14.02 -0.04
N LEU A 648 2.35 -14.53 -0.53
CA LEU A 648 3.67 -13.92 -0.32
C LEU A 648 4.22 -13.35 -1.65
N PRO A 649 3.81 -12.14 -2.06
CA PRO A 649 4.27 -11.50 -3.29
C PRO A 649 5.74 -11.05 -3.21
N VAL A 650 6.45 -11.25 -4.32
CA VAL A 650 7.81 -10.78 -4.56
C VAL A 650 7.82 -10.05 -5.91
N PRO A 651 7.32 -8.79 -5.96
CA PRO A 651 7.37 -7.98 -7.17
C PRO A 651 8.82 -7.56 -7.47
N GLU A 652 9.22 -7.54 -8.74
CA GLU A 652 10.44 -6.89 -9.24
C GLU A 652 10.05 -5.59 -9.95
N ILE A 653 10.61 -4.46 -9.51
CA ILE A 653 10.62 -3.21 -10.27
C ILE A 653 11.91 -3.20 -11.09
N GLN A 654 11.82 -2.90 -12.39
CA GLN A 654 12.91 -3.19 -13.34
C GLN A 654 14.24 -2.50 -12.98
N TYR A 655 14.17 -1.26 -12.48
CA TYR A 655 15.32 -0.48 -12.00
C TYR A 655 14.93 0.44 -10.84
N LEU A 656 15.87 0.75 -9.94
CA LEU A 656 15.69 1.76 -8.88
C LEU A 656 15.20 3.10 -9.44
N ALA A 657 15.72 3.53 -10.60
CA ALA A 657 15.31 4.80 -11.23
C ALA A 657 13.83 4.86 -11.62
N TYR A 658 13.16 3.72 -11.80
CA TYR A 658 11.73 3.67 -12.15
C TYR A 658 10.83 3.47 -10.91
N LEU A 659 11.40 3.08 -9.76
CA LEU A 659 10.66 3.00 -8.50
C LEU A 659 10.03 4.34 -8.11
N HIS A 660 10.66 5.45 -8.51
CA HIS A 660 10.14 6.81 -8.34
C HIS A 660 8.82 7.09 -9.06
N ASN A 661 8.42 6.26 -10.03
CA ASN A 661 7.10 6.36 -10.69
C ASN A 661 5.94 5.89 -9.79
N ALA A 662 6.23 5.06 -8.78
CA ALA A 662 5.23 4.33 -7.99
C ALA A 662 5.59 4.18 -6.49
N GLU A 663 6.51 5.01 -6.00
CA GLU A 663 6.95 5.02 -4.59
C GLU A 663 5.81 5.33 -3.60
N ASP A 664 4.72 5.96 -4.07
CA ASP A 664 3.46 6.13 -3.32
C ASP A 664 2.83 4.79 -2.91
N GLN A 665 2.94 3.75 -3.75
CA GLN A 665 2.40 2.43 -3.46
C GLN A 665 3.19 1.73 -2.34
N VAL A 666 4.49 2.06 -2.15
CA VAL A 666 5.29 1.59 -1.02
C VAL A 666 5.03 2.45 0.23
N ARG A 667 5.20 3.76 0.10
CA ARG A 667 5.18 4.74 1.19
C ARG A 667 3.78 5.01 1.72
N GLY A 668 2.84 5.31 0.81
CA GLY A 668 1.48 5.68 1.10
C GLY A 668 0.55 4.49 1.35
N GLU A 669 0.85 3.31 0.78
CA GLU A 669 -0.06 2.15 0.85
C GLU A 669 0.53 0.88 1.49
N ALA A 670 1.75 0.46 1.16
CA ALA A 670 2.29 -0.81 1.69
C ALA A 670 2.64 -0.71 3.19
N ALA A 671 3.43 0.29 3.58
CA ALA A 671 3.93 0.44 4.94
C ALA A 671 2.86 0.98 5.93
N THR A 672 1.97 1.86 5.45
CA THR A 672 0.88 2.47 6.23
C THR A 672 -0.21 1.49 6.66
N MET A 673 -0.44 0.42 5.89
CA MET A 673 -1.55 -0.52 6.13
C MET A 673 -1.58 -1.08 7.56
N GLN A 674 -0.42 -1.42 8.14
CA GLN A 674 -0.39 -1.90 9.53
C GLN A 674 -0.67 -0.79 10.55
N PHE A 675 -0.24 0.45 10.28
CA PHE A 675 -0.50 1.61 11.12
C PHE A 675 -1.98 2.03 11.10
N PHE A 676 -2.66 1.93 9.94
CA PHE A 676 -4.09 2.23 9.79
C PHE A 676 -5.03 1.03 10.07
N SER A 677 -4.49 -0.13 10.50
CA SER A 677 -5.31 -1.31 10.84
C SER A 677 -4.88 -2.05 12.11
N GLN A 678 -3.93 -1.50 12.88
CA GLN A 678 -3.32 -2.16 14.04
C GLN A 678 -2.76 -3.58 13.71
N GLY A 679 -2.42 -3.81 12.44
CA GLY A 679 -1.97 -5.10 11.92
C GLY A 679 -3.08 -6.15 11.74
N ALA A 680 -4.35 -5.77 11.76
CA ALA A 680 -5.48 -6.61 11.33
C ALA A 680 -5.46 -6.83 9.81
N PHE A 681 -5.00 -5.84 9.04
CA PHE A 681 -4.65 -5.97 7.63
C PHE A 681 -3.14 -5.70 7.45
N ARG A 682 -2.52 -6.37 6.47
CA ARG A 682 -1.07 -6.29 6.21
C ARG A 682 -0.78 -6.40 4.71
N ASN A 683 0.33 -5.84 4.26
CA ASN A 683 0.83 -6.00 2.90
C ASN A 683 2.23 -6.68 2.88
N PRO A 684 2.36 -7.94 3.38
CA PRO A 684 3.63 -8.65 3.40
C PRO A 684 4.20 -8.78 1.99
N MET A 685 5.41 -8.29 1.76
CA MET A 685 6.07 -8.40 0.45
C MET A 685 7.59 -8.24 0.54
N VAL A 686 8.28 -8.79 -0.46
CA VAL A 686 9.70 -8.47 -0.71
C VAL A 686 9.80 -7.88 -2.11
N VAL A 687 9.81 -6.54 -2.21
CA VAL A 687 10.03 -5.83 -3.46
C VAL A 687 11.51 -5.99 -3.85
N ARG A 688 11.76 -6.58 -5.02
CA ARG A 688 13.10 -6.67 -5.60
C ARG A 688 13.34 -5.46 -6.50
N VAL A 689 14.48 -4.81 -6.34
CA VAL A 689 14.84 -3.59 -7.06
C VAL A 689 16.30 -3.71 -7.49
N PRO A 690 16.59 -4.06 -8.75
CA PRO A 690 17.92 -3.92 -9.33
C PRO A 690 18.28 -2.43 -9.31
N GLY A 691 19.43 -2.07 -8.73
CA GLY A 691 19.85 -0.66 -8.67
C GLY A 691 21.27 -0.47 -8.20
N LEU A 692 21.54 0.74 -7.70
CA LEU A 692 22.88 1.25 -7.39
C LEU A 692 23.71 1.42 -8.68
N ALA A 693 24.92 1.98 -8.56
CA ALA A 693 25.72 2.30 -9.75
C ALA A 693 26.13 1.01 -10.49
N TYR A 694 25.80 0.91 -11.79
CA TYR A 694 25.94 -0.33 -12.56
C TYR A 694 27.24 -0.39 -13.35
N GLN A 695 27.38 0.41 -14.41
CA GLN A 695 28.51 0.36 -15.34
C GLN A 695 28.75 1.69 -16.06
N GLU A 696 30.02 2.04 -16.22
CA GLU A 696 30.47 3.21 -17.01
C GLU A 696 30.07 3.13 -18.50
N GLY A 697 29.85 1.92 -19.03
CA GLY A 697 29.63 1.67 -20.44
C GLY A 697 28.20 1.84 -20.94
N PHE A 698 27.18 1.96 -20.07
CA PHE A 698 25.78 1.94 -20.49
C PHE A 698 24.82 2.71 -19.58
N GLY A 699 23.77 3.27 -20.20
CA GLY A 699 22.49 3.57 -19.56
C GLY A 699 22.37 4.86 -18.74
N GLY A 700 23.47 5.44 -18.22
CA GLY A 700 23.47 6.73 -17.51
C GLY A 700 22.53 6.72 -16.29
N HIS A 701 22.01 7.89 -15.89
CA HIS A 701 21.17 8.06 -14.70
C HIS A 701 20.04 7.02 -14.58
N PHE A 702 19.24 6.79 -15.62
CA PHE A 702 18.08 5.89 -15.55
C PHE A 702 18.43 4.39 -15.40
N HIS A 703 19.71 4.01 -15.50
CA HIS A 703 20.18 2.63 -15.29
C HIS A 703 21.31 2.53 -14.24
N ASN A 704 21.72 3.65 -13.64
CA ASN A 704 22.81 3.73 -12.66
C ASN A 704 22.40 4.58 -11.44
N ASP A 705 21.11 4.75 -11.19
CA ASP A 705 20.67 5.58 -10.08
C ASP A 705 21.04 4.98 -8.72
N ASN A 706 21.34 5.88 -7.79
CA ASN A 706 21.79 5.62 -6.43
C ASN A 706 20.97 6.42 -5.39
N SER A 707 19.73 6.81 -5.70
CA SER A 707 18.84 7.57 -4.82
C SER A 707 18.00 6.65 -3.92
N VAL A 708 18.56 6.26 -2.77
CA VAL A 708 17.87 5.40 -1.79
C VAL A 708 17.12 6.19 -0.70
N ALA A 709 17.16 7.52 -0.75
CA ALA A 709 16.63 8.40 0.29
C ALA A 709 15.12 8.21 0.53
N VAL A 710 14.33 8.10 -0.54
CA VAL A 710 12.87 7.93 -0.44
C VAL A 710 12.44 6.65 0.27
N LEU A 711 13.22 5.57 0.13
CA LEU A 711 12.95 4.32 0.85
C LEU A 711 13.29 4.44 2.34
N ARG A 712 14.32 5.23 2.67
CA ARG A 712 14.77 5.47 4.06
C ARG A 712 13.85 6.42 4.83
N ASP A 713 13.03 7.22 4.15
CA ASP A 713 11.95 8.01 4.75
C ASP A 713 10.80 7.14 5.30
N VAL A 714 10.55 5.97 4.69
CA VAL A 714 9.36 5.14 5.00
C VAL A 714 9.49 4.46 6.37
N PRO A 715 8.64 4.80 7.37
CA PRO A 715 8.71 4.20 8.69
C PRO A 715 8.41 2.70 8.66
N GLY A 716 9.17 1.90 9.42
CA GLY A 716 8.96 0.46 9.54
C GLY A 716 9.43 -0.40 8.37
N LEU A 717 9.84 0.20 7.24
CA LEU A 717 10.38 -0.51 6.08
C LEU A 717 11.66 -1.31 6.44
N VAL A 718 11.92 -2.38 5.68
CA VAL A 718 13.22 -3.05 5.64
C VAL A 718 13.88 -2.77 4.30
N ILE A 719 15.16 -2.37 4.30
CA ILE A 719 15.97 -2.26 3.09
C ILE A 719 17.20 -3.14 3.26
N ALA A 720 17.30 -4.20 2.47
CA ALA A 720 18.44 -5.13 2.43
C ALA A 720 19.24 -4.94 1.14
N VAL A 721 20.57 -4.99 1.23
CA VAL A 721 21.49 -4.85 0.09
C VAL A 721 22.48 -6.03 0.09
N PRO A 722 22.27 -7.06 -0.76
CA PRO A 722 23.15 -8.23 -0.81
C PRO A 722 24.38 -7.95 -1.70
N ALA A 723 25.55 -7.79 -1.10
CA ALA A 723 26.79 -7.58 -1.85
C ALA A 723 27.45 -8.90 -2.34
N ARG A 724 27.54 -9.92 -1.46
CA ARG A 724 28.21 -11.20 -1.78
C ARG A 724 27.22 -12.34 -2.10
N PRO A 725 27.59 -13.31 -2.96
CA PRO A 725 26.72 -14.44 -3.30
C PRO A 725 26.41 -15.38 -2.13
N ASP A 726 27.35 -15.54 -1.19
CA ASP A 726 27.15 -16.36 0.02
C ASP A 726 26.22 -15.69 1.05
N ASP A 727 25.97 -14.39 0.93
CA ASP A 727 25.17 -13.58 1.87
C ASP A 727 23.74 -13.29 1.36
N ALA A 728 23.56 -13.23 0.04
CA ALA A 728 22.28 -12.91 -0.60
C ALA A 728 21.15 -13.88 -0.24
N ALA A 729 21.46 -15.18 -0.18
CA ALA A 729 20.48 -16.21 0.13
C ALA A 729 20.00 -16.16 1.60
N PRO A 730 20.88 -16.01 2.61
CA PRO A 730 20.46 -15.66 3.98
C PRO A 730 19.62 -14.38 4.10
N LEU A 731 19.99 -13.29 3.42
CA LEU A 731 19.28 -12.02 3.48
C LEU A 731 17.85 -12.14 2.92
N LEU A 732 17.70 -12.73 1.72
CA LEU A 732 16.38 -12.95 1.12
C LEU A 732 15.49 -13.87 1.98
N ARG A 733 16.03 -14.96 2.55
CA ARG A 733 15.27 -15.81 3.49
C ARG A 733 14.78 -15.01 4.71
N THR A 734 15.59 -14.10 5.23
CA THR A 734 15.20 -13.23 6.35
C THR A 734 14.08 -12.27 5.97
N CYS A 735 14.16 -11.60 4.81
CA CYS A 735 13.10 -10.72 4.33
C CYS A 735 11.77 -11.47 4.12
N LEU A 736 11.82 -12.68 3.53
CA LEU A 736 10.64 -13.52 3.31
C LEU A 736 10.02 -14.03 4.63
N ALA A 737 10.85 -14.44 5.59
CA ALA A 737 10.39 -14.83 6.92
C ALA A 737 9.81 -13.65 7.72
N ALA A 738 10.41 -12.45 7.62
CA ALA A 738 9.87 -11.24 8.23
C ALA A 738 8.54 -10.81 7.61
N ALA A 739 8.40 -10.88 6.28
CA ALA A 739 7.13 -10.68 5.60
C ALA A 739 6.06 -11.66 6.11
N ALA A 740 6.36 -12.97 6.15
CA ALA A 740 5.42 -14.00 6.58
C ALA A 740 5.03 -13.92 8.08
N VAL A 741 5.98 -13.58 8.96
CA VAL A 741 5.76 -13.54 10.43
C VAL A 741 5.19 -12.21 10.90
N ASP A 742 5.80 -11.10 10.48
CA ASP A 742 5.52 -9.75 10.99
C ASP A 742 4.58 -8.94 10.09
N GLY A 743 4.41 -9.34 8.83
CA GLY A 743 3.73 -8.56 7.78
C GLY A 743 4.65 -7.59 7.04
N THR A 744 5.96 -7.65 7.34
CA THR A 744 6.95 -6.66 6.92
C THR A 744 7.02 -6.45 5.40
N VAL A 745 6.95 -5.19 5.00
CA VAL A 745 7.34 -4.71 3.66
C VAL A 745 8.87 -4.62 3.64
N SER A 746 9.50 -5.37 2.74
CA SER A 746 10.95 -5.35 2.53
C SER A 746 11.27 -4.90 1.11
N VAL A 747 12.34 -4.13 0.94
CA VAL A 747 13.02 -3.91 -0.34
C VAL A 747 14.34 -4.69 -0.33
N LEU A 748 14.55 -5.54 -1.31
CA LEU A 748 15.85 -6.12 -1.64
C LEU A 748 16.43 -5.30 -2.79
N LEU A 749 17.33 -4.37 -2.44
CA LEU A 749 18.02 -3.50 -3.38
C LEU A 749 19.28 -4.22 -3.88
N GLU A 750 19.20 -4.77 -5.08
CA GLU A 750 20.19 -5.69 -5.65
C GLU A 750 21.24 -4.90 -6.45
N PRO A 751 22.54 -4.90 -6.05
CA PRO A 751 23.58 -4.15 -6.77
C PRO A 751 23.84 -4.77 -8.15
N ILE A 752 23.38 -4.10 -9.21
CA ILE A 752 23.38 -4.70 -10.56
C ILE A 752 24.80 -5.07 -11.01
N ALA A 753 25.80 -4.25 -10.65
CA ALA A 753 27.19 -4.45 -11.08
C ALA A 753 27.77 -5.78 -10.58
N LEU A 754 27.26 -6.32 -9.46
CA LEU A 754 27.77 -7.52 -8.82
C LEU A 754 27.08 -8.82 -9.29
N TYR A 755 25.94 -8.74 -10.00
CA TYR A 755 25.11 -9.90 -10.35
C TYR A 755 25.87 -11.07 -10.97
N HIS A 756 26.77 -10.77 -11.89
CA HIS A 756 27.54 -11.75 -12.69
C HIS A 756 29.05 -11.64 -12.48
N VAL A 757 29.49 -10.83 -11.50
CA VAL A 757 30.91 -10.73 -11.12
C VAL A 757 31.36 -12.03 -10.50
N ARG A 758 32.55 -12.46 -10.93
CA ARG A 758 33.20 -13.71 -10.49
C ARG A 758 34.48 -13.41 -9.70
N ASP A 759 35.18 -12.35 -10.09
CA ASP A 759 36.54 -12.08 -9.63
C ASP A 759 36.59 -10.93 -8.64
N LEU A 760 37.46 -11.02 -7.62
CA LEU A 760 37.62 -9.99 -6.60
C LEU A 760 38.85 -9.11 -6.86
N TYR A 761 40.04 -9.69 -6.94
CA TYR A 761 41.31 -8.97 -7.06
C TYR A 761 41.83 -8.96 -8.50
N GLU A 762 41.98 -10.14 -9.10
CA GLU A 762 42.62 -10.33 -10.42
C GLU A 762 41.71 -11.06 -11.43
N PRO A 763 41.80 -10.77 -12.74
CA PRO A 763 40.96 -11.41 -13.75
C PRO A 763 41.07 -12.93 -13.76
N GLY A 764 39.95 -13.63 -13.54
CA GLY A 764 39.87 -15.08 -13.44
C GLY A 764 40.16 -15.70 -12.07
N ASP A 765 40.33 -14.90 -10.99
CA ASP A 765 40.55 -15.45 -9.64
C ASP A 765 39.33 -16.21 -9.06
N GLY A 766 38.11 -15.84 -9.47
CA GLY A 766 36.88 -16.44 -8.96
C GLY A 766 36.54 -16.14 -7.49
N GLU A 767 37.27 -15.26 -6.81
CA GLU A 767 37.17 -15.02 -5.35
C GLU A 767 35.95 -14.17 -4.93
N TRP A 768 35.22 -13.60 -5.89
CA TRP A 768 33.90 -13.02 -5.61
C TRP A 768 32.77 -14.06 -5.59
N LEU A 769 32.99 -15.25 -6.16
CA LEU A 769 32.00 -16.33 -6.10
C LEU A 769 31.78 -16.78 -4.65
N GLY A 770 30.55 -17.16 -4.33
CA GLY A 770 30.16 -17.62 -2.99
C GLY A 770 29.61 -19.04 -3.02
N GLN A 771 30.00 -19.85 -2.04
CA GLN A 771 29.42 -21.17 -1.84
C GLN A 771 27.98 -21.03 -1.32
N TYR A 772 27.02 -21.70 -1.96
CA TYR A 772 25.65 -21.75 -1.44
C TYR A 772 25.61 -22.68 -0.22
N ALA A 773 25.06 -22.19 0.90
CA ALA A 773 24.95 -22.98 2.12
C ALA A 773 23.95 -24.15 1.94
N GLU A 774 24.33 -25.34 2.41
CA GLU A 774 23.41 -26.48 2.52
C GLU A 774 22.29 -26.22 3.54
N PRO A 775 21.10 -26.85 3.39
CA PRO A 775 19.97 -26.64 4.29
C PRO A 775 20.28 -26.74 5.79
N GLY A 776 21.14 -27.67 6.21
CA GLY A 776 21.54 -27.82 7.62
C GLY A 776 22.23 -26.58 8.21
N ALA A 777 22.91 -25.78 7.38
CA ALA A 777 23.62 -24.58 7.80
C ALA A 777 22.74 -23.31 7.83
N TRP A 778 21.56 -23.30 7.22
CA TRP A 778 20.74 -22.08 7.05
C TRP A 778 20.31 -21.43 8.38
N ALA A 779 20.09 -22.22 9.43
CA ALA A 779 19.72 -21.70 10.75
C ALA A 779 20.90 -21.00 11.45
N ALA A 780 22.10 -21.55 11.34
CA ALA A 780 23.33 -20.95 11.88
C ALA A 780 23.82 -19.76 11.05
N GLY A 781 23.62 -19.82 9.72
CA GLY A 781 23.90 -18.74 8.78
C GLY A 781 22.77 -17.72 8.63
N HIS A 782 21.77 -17.72 9.51
CA HIS A 782 20.70 -16.71 9.49
C HIS A 782 21.29 -15.32 9.78
N VAL A 783 20.86 -14.31 9.02
CA VAL A 783 21.27 -12.91 9.18
C VAL A 783 20.11 -12.11 9.73
N PRO A 784 20.08 -11.75 11.02
CA PRO A 784 19.00 -10.94 11.58
C PRO A 784 19.00 -9.52 10.99
N ILE A 785 17.81 -8.93 10.90
CA ILE A 785 17.62 -7.57 10.38
C ILE A 785 18.38 -6.57 11.25
N GLY A 786 19.17 -5.69 10.63
CA GLY A 786 20.01 -4.72 11.35
C GLY A 786 21.29 -5.30 11.94
N ARG A 787 21.85 -6.37 11.35
CA ARG A 787 23.18 -6.91 11.69
C ARG A 787 24.14 -6.85 10.50
N ALA A 788 25.33 -6.30 10.72
CA ALA A 788 26.37 -6.17 9.69
C ALA A 788 27.17 -7.47 9.50
N ARG A 789 28.09 -7.48 8.52
CA ARG A 789 29.18 -8.46 8.34
C ARG A 789 30.51 -7.73 8.32
N VAL A 790 31.58 -8.41 8.70
CA VAL A 790 32.92 -7.81 8.78
C VAL A 790 33.93 -8.74 8.12
N TYR A 791 34.83 -8.15 7.34
CA TYR A 791 35.96 -8.80 6.70
C TYR A 791 37.24 -8.10 7.19
N GLY A 792 38.21 -8.86 7.71
CA GLY A 792 39.51 -8.32 8.11
C GLY A 792 40.54 -8.53 7.00
N VAL A 793 41.35 -7.50 6.73
CA VAL A 793 42.48 -7.54 5.78
C VAL A 793 43.70 -6.92 6.47
N GLY A 794 44.89 -7.51 6.32
CA GLY A 794 46.07 -7.14 7.12
C GLY A 794 45.86 -7.42 8.62
N SER A 795 46.32 -6.52 9.51
CA SER A 795 46.06 -6.62 10.96
C SER A 795 44.57 -6.42 11.33
N ALA A 796 43.81 -5.72 10.47
CA ALA A 796 42.47 -5.22 10.77
C ALA A 796 42.38 -4.37 12.06
N GLU A 797 43.40 -3.57 12.37
CA GLU A 797 43.46 -2.71 13.57
C GLU A 797 43.55 -1.20 13.27
N ASP A 798 43.93 -0.78 12.06
CA ASP A 798 44.28 0.61 11.77
C ASP A 798 43.10 1.48 11.28
N VAL A 799 42.22 0.93 10.44
CA VAL A 799 41.08 1.63 9.81
C VAL A 799 39.85 0.72 9.71
N THR A 800 38.66 1.29 9.98
CA THR A 800 37.37 0.65 9.71
C THR A 800 36.67 1.34 8.54
N ILE A 801 36.37 0.61 7.49
CA ILE A 801 35.57 1.04 6.35
C ILE A 801 34.12 0.56 6.55
N LEU A 802 33.16 1.49 6.61
CA LEU A 802 31.72 1.20 6.71
C LEU A 802 31.07 1.37 5.33
N THR A 803 30.49 0.33 4.75
CA THR A 803 30.00 0.34 3.36
C THR A 803 28.91 -0.72 3.07
N PHE A 804 28.38 -0.72 1.85
CA PHE A 804 27.32 -1.63 1.40
C PHE A 804 27.39 -1.78 -0.13
N GLY A 805 26.64 -2.75 -0.68
CA GLY A 805 26.47 -2.90 -2.12
C GLY A 805 27.78 -3.06 -2.90
N ASN A 806 27.92 -2.31 -3.99
CA ASN A 806 29.13 -2.26 -4.82
C ASN A 806 30.35 -1.79 -4.00
N GLY A 807 30.12 -0.90 -3.04
CA GLY A 807 31.14 -0.37 -2.13
C GLY A 807 31.88 -1.44 -1.32
N VAL A 808 31.26 -2.60 -1.05
CA VAL A 808 31.92 -3.74 -0.37
C VAL A 808 33.06 -4.30 -1.22
N ARG A 809 32.83 -4.55 -2.52
CA ARG A 809 33.85 -5.09 -3.42
C ARG A 809 35.01 -4.11 -3.59
N MET A 810 34.67 -2.83 -3.79
CA MET A 810 35.65 -1.75 -3.96
C MET A 810 36.50 -1.55 -2.70
N SER A 811 35.87 -1.61 -1.52
CA SER A 811 36.56 -1.47 -0.23
C SER A 811 37.46 -2.65 0.09
N LEU A 812 37.10 -3.87 -0.30
CA LEU A 812 37.97 -5.06 -0.16
C LEU A 812 39.21 -4.97 -1.05
N ARG A 813 39.08 -4.45 -2.28
CA ARG A 813 40.20 -4.21 -3.18
C ARG A 813 41.12 -3.09 -2.66
N ALA A 814 40.56 -1.98 -2.22
CA ALA A 814 41.30 -0.90 -1.55
C ALA A 814 42.00 -1.41 -0.27
N ALA A 815 41.35 -2.26 0.52
CA ALA A 815 41.92 -2.87 1.73
C ALA A 815 43.11 -3.79 1.44
N ALA A 816 43.14 -4.49 0.30
CA ALA A 816 44.31 -5.26 -0.14
C ALA A 816 45.49 -4.33 -0.46
N THR A 817 45.28 -3.26 -1.24
CA THR A 817 46.32 -2.26 -1.53
C THR A 817 46.85 -1.58 -0.25
N LEU A 818 46.00 -1.35 0.75
CA LEU A 818 46.40 -0.85 2.06
C LEU A 818 47.21 -1.88 2.85
N ALA A 819 46.89 -3.17 2.76
CA ALA A 819 47.65 -4.24 3.41
C ALA A 819 49.06 -4.42 2.83
N ASP A 820 49.25 -4.19 1.52
CA ASP A 820 50.58 -4.12 0.88
C ASP A 820 51.43 -2.95 1.43
N GLU A 821 50.77 -1.87 1.88
CA GLU A 821 51.38 -0.73 2.60
C GLU A 821 51.52 -0.99 4.12
N GLY A 822 51.14 -2.18 4.61
CA GLY A 822 51.18 -2.56 6.02
C GLY A 822 50.01 -2.07 6.88
N ILE A 823 48.96 -1.52 6.26
CA ILE A 823 47.80 -0.93 6.94
C ILE A 823 46.66 -1.96 7.03
N GLY A 824 46.28 -2.36 8.25
CA GLY A 824 45.18 -3.29 8.47
C GLY A 824 43.80 -2.63 8.44
N THR A 825 42.91 -3.21 7.64
CA THR A 825 41.58 -2.66 7.38
C THR A 825 40.46 -3.63 7.76
N ARG A 826 39.44 -3.13 8.46
CA ARG A 826 38.13 -3.80 8.61
C ARG A 826 37.19 -3.28 7.53
N VAL A 827 36.68 -4.14 6.66
CA VAL A 827 35.57 -3.78 5.77
C VAL A 827 34.27 -4.30 6.40
N VAL A 828 33.38 -3.38 6.77
CA VAL A 828 32.08 -3.66 7.38
C VAL A 828 31.01 -3.49 6.30
N ASP A 829 30.44 -4.61 5.88
CA ASP A 829 29.26 -4.65 5.02
C ASP A 829 28.02 -4.51 5.90
N LEU A 830 27.31 -3.39 5.75
CA LEU A 830 26.16 -3.06 6.58
C LEU A 830 24.99 -4.02 6.39
N ARG A 831 24.86 -4.65 5.21
CA ARG A 831 23.73 -5.49 4.74
C ARG A 831 22.34 -4.83 4.72
N TRP A 832 22.08 -3.85 5.60
CA TRP A 832 20.79 -3.24 5.85
C TRP A 832 20.92 -1.70 5.85
N LEU A 833 20.10 -1.01 5.06
CA LEU A 833 20.03 0.46 5.03
C LEU A 833 18.91 1.01 5.91
N ALA A 834 17.91 0.19 6.20
CA ALA A 834 16.83 0.46 7.15
C ALA A 834 16.37 -0.86 7.80
N PRO A 835 16.37 -0.98 9.14
CA PRO A 835 17.15 -0.17 10.08
C PRO A 835 18.67 -0.34 9.83
N LEU A 836 19.46 0.70 10.10
CA LEU A 836 20.92 0.60 10.09
C LEU A 836 21.43 -0.31 11.22
N PRO A 837 22.55 -1.03 11.04
CA PRO A 837 23.13 -1.92 12.05
C PRO A 837 23.94 -1.14 13.11
N VAL A 838 23.31 -0.17 13.78
CA VAL A 838 23.95 0.81 14.68
C VAL A 838 24.88 0.17 15.71
N ALA A 839 24.47 -0.93 16.34
CA ALA A 839 25.28 -1.62 17.34
C ALA A 839 26.57 -2.25 16.76
N ASP A 840 26.56 -2.72 15.51
CA ASP A 840 27.79 -3.21 14.85
C ASP A 840 28.64 -2.04 14.33
N ILE A 841 28.02 -0.97 13.82
CA ILE A 841 28.69 0.26 13.38
C ILE A 841 29.56 0.82 14.52
N ILE A 842 28.98 1.05 15.70
CA ILE A 842 29.70 1.60 16.86
C ILE A 842 30.82 0.66 17.30
N ARG A 843 30.54 -0.65 17.34
CA ARG A 843 31.46 -1.68 17.85
C ARG A 843 32.71 -1.85 16.98
N GLU A 844 32.58 -1.83 15.65
CA GLU A 844 33.75 -1.88 14.74
C GLU A 844 34.44 -0.52 14.64
N ALA A 845 33.70 0.60 14.63
CA ALA A 845 34.28 1.95 14.67
C ALA A 845 35.21 2.14 15.88
N SER A 846 34.74 1.71 17.06
CA SER A 846 35.49 1.79 18.32
C SER A 846 36.69 0.85 18.37
N ALA A 847 36.74 -0.18 17.51
CA ALA A 847 37.85 -1.14 17.46
C ALA A 847 39.11 -0.57 16.78
N THR A 848 38.99 0.48 15.95
CA THR A 848 40.12 1.12 15.25
C THR A 848 40.27 2.62 15.53
N GLY A 849 39.23 3.29 16.03
CA GLY A 849 39.23 4.74 16.28
C GLY A 849 39.37 5.62 15.02
N ARG A 850 39.35 5.01 13.83
CA ARG A 850 39.44 5.67 12.52
C ARG A 850 38.44 5.04 11.56
N VAL A 851 37.42 5.82 11.17
CA VAL A 851 36.30 5.37 10.35
C VAL A 851 36.27 6.08 8.99
N LEU A 852 36.26 5.28 7.93
CA LEU A 852 35.93 5.73 6.57
C LEU A 852 34.54 5.21 6.20
N VAL A 853 33.57 6.10 6.10
CA VAL A 853 32.26 5.76 5.51
C VAL A 853 32.39 5.83 3.99
N VAL A 854 32.20 4.70 3.32
CA VAL A 854 32.22 4.58 1.86
C VAL A 854 30.79 4.34 1.38
N ASP A 855 30.20 5.37 0.81
CA ASP A 855 28.80 5.45 0.45
C ASP A 855 28.65 5.65 -1.06
N GLU A 856 28.22 4.63 -1.79
CA GLU A 856 28.04 4.75 -3.24
C GLU A 856 26.83 5.60 -3.65
N THR A 857 26.00 6.01 -2.68
CA THR A 857 24.90 6.95 -2.87
C THR A 857 25.40 8.40 -2.79
N ARG A 858 24.54 9.35 -3.15
CA ARG A 858 24.91 10.77 -3.29
C ARG A 858 25.30 11.36 -1.93
N ARG A 859 26.23 12.32 -1.94
CA ARG A 859 26.79 12.95 -0.73
C ARG A 859 25.71 13.52 0.18
N SER A 860 24.65 14.08 -0.39
CA SER A 860 23.46 14.62 0.28
C SER A 860 22.29 13.63 0.17
N GLY A 861 21.64 13.31 1.29
CA GLY A 861 20.56 12.29 1.37
C GLY A 861 21.04 10.83 1.36
N GLY A 862 22.36 10.61 1.22
CA GLY A 862 22.98 9.30 1.20
C GLY A 862 22.93 8.55 2.54
N VAL A 863 23.27 7.26 2.50
CA VAL A 863 23.26 6.38 3.68
C VAL A 863 24.24 6.87 4.75
N GLY A 864 25.39 7.40 4.33
CA GLY A 864 26.48 7.82 5.17
C GLY A 864 26.16 8.97 6.13
N GLU A 865 25.10 9.73 5.88
CA GLU A 865 24.60 10.74 6.83
C GLU A 865 24.05 10.08 8.10
N GLY A 866 23.26 9.01 7.94
CA GLY A 866 22.72 8.23 9.07
C GLY A 866 23.79 7.45 9.82
N ILE A 867 24.88 7.06 9.13
CA ILE A 867 26.04 6.40 9.76
C ILE A 867 26.82 7.39 10.63
N ILE A 868 27.05 8.62 10.13
CA ILE A 868 27.72 9.66 10.92
C ILE A 868 26.84 10.11 12.10
N ALA A 869 25.53 10.28 11.91
CA ALA A 869 24.60 10.56 13.01
C ALA A 869 24.66 9.48 14.10
N ALA A 870 24.53 8.20 13.72
CA ALA A 870 24.59 7.08 14.65
C ALA A 870 25.93 6.96 15.42
N LEU A 871 27.04 7.47 14.87
CA LEU A 871 28.32 7.56 15.58
C LEU A 871 28.33 8.76 16.55
N VAL A 872 27.83 9.92 16.14
CA VAL A 872 27.76 11.13 16.97
C VAL A 872 26.80 10.93 18.16
N ASP A 873 25.61 10.40 17.93
CA ASP A 873 24.59 10.12 18.95
C ASP A 873 25.07 9.08 19.98
N ALA A 874 25.98 8.19 19.57
CA ALA A 874 26.63 7.20 20.43
C ALA A 874 27.88 7.73 21.15
N GLY A 875 28.26 9.00 20.96
CA GLY A 875 29.43 9.60 21.60
C GLY A 875 30.77 9.11 21.06
N TYR A 876 30.84 8.69 19.79
CA TYR A 876 32.10 8.24 19.17
C TYR A 876 33.09 9.42 19.01
N VAL A 877 34.21 9.34 19.73
CA VAL A 877 35.27 10.38 19.77
C VAL A 877 36.42 10.16 18.78
N GLY A 878 36.38 9.09 17.98
CA GLY A 878 37.44 8.78 17.02
C GLY A 878 37.37 9.61 15.74
N ALA A 879 38.36 9.46 14.86
CA ALA A 879 38.35 10.10 13.55
C ALA A 879 37.27 9.48 12.66
N ALA A 880 36.53 10.30 11.92
CA ALA A 880 35.56 9.88 10.91
C ALA A 880 35.67 10.71 9.63
N ARG A 881 35.51 10.09 8.46
CA ARG A 881 35.47 10.74 7.14
C ARG A 881 34.47 10.03 6.23
N ARG A 882 33.80 10.78 5.34
CA ARG A 882 32.98 10.22 4.25
C ARG A 882 33.73 10.27 2.91
N VAL A 883 33.62 9.21 2.13
CA VAL A 883 33.80 9.16 0.67
C VAL A 883 32.45 8.79 0.09
N ALA A 884 31.90 9.64 -0.77
CA ALA A 884 30.56 9.46 -1.32
C ALA A 884 30.49 9.94 -2.77
N ALA A 885 29.48 9.50 -3.51
CA ALA A 885 29.22 10.03 -4.85
C ALA A 885 28.88 11.53 -4.79
N ILE A 886 29.21 12.27 -5.83
CA ILE A 886 28.91 13.70 -5.96
C ILE A 886 27.39 13.89 -6.14
N ASP A 887 26.87 15.03 -5.68
CA ASP A 887 25.46 15.40 -5.80
C ASP A 887 25.11 15.78 -7.25
N SER A 888 25.00 14.78 -8.13
CA SER A 888 24.61 14.93 -9.53
C SER A 888 23.69 13.79 -9.98
N PHE A 889 23.12 13.93 -11.17
CA PHE A 889 22.67 12.79 -11.95
C PHE A 889 23.89 12.09 -12.57
N VAL A 890 23.81 10.77 -12.79
CA VAL A 890 24.94 10.01 -13.36
C VAL A 890 25.01 10.22 -14.89
N PRO A 891 26.10 10.79 -15.43
CA PRO A 891 26.25 11.02 -16.87
C PRO A 891 26.61 9.71 -17.62
N LEU A 892 26.62 9.77 -18.95
CA LEU A 892 27.02 8.65 -19.80
C LEU A 892 28.54 8.51 -19.93
N GLY A 893 29.02 7.28 -20.11
CA GLY A 893 30.40 7.00 -20.50
C GLY A 893 31.44 7.32 -19.42
N PRO A 894 32.71 7.61 -19.82
CA PRO A 894 33.81 7.89 -18.90
C PRO A 894 33.59 9.05 -17.91
N ALA A 895 32.59 9.91 -18.15
CA ALA A 895 32.21 10.98 -17.23
C ALA A 895 31.59 10.44 -15.92
N ALA A 896 31.01 9.23 -15.91
CA ALA A 896 30.43 8.64 -14.70
C ALA A 896 31.48 8.49 -13.58
N ARG A 897 32.74 8.17 -13.93
CA ARG A 897 33.88 8.10 -12.99
C ARG A 897 34.22 9.42 -12.28
N GLN A 898 33.74 10.56 -12.78
CA GLN A 898 34.00 11.87 -12.16
C GLN A 898 33.02 12.18 -11.03
N VAL A 899 31.91 11.44 -10.92
CA VAL A 899 30.84 11.68 -9.94
C VAL A 899 30.54 10.47 -9.05
N LEU A 900 30.89 9.26 -9.47
CA LEU A 900 30.76 8.04 -8.66
C LEU A 900 31.98 7.86 -7.72
N VAL A 901 31.82 7.00 -6.70
CA VAL A 901 32.93 6.54 -5.85
C VAL A 901 33.95 5.76 -6.70
N SER A 902 35.23 5.77 -6.31
CA SER A 902 36.30 4.99 -6.93
C SER A 902 37.17 4.29 -5.87
N GLU A 903 37.83 3.19 -6.25
CA GLU A 903 38.78 2.46 -5.39
C GLU A 903 39.93 3.38 -4.92
N GLU A 904 40.42 4.25 -5.82
CA GLU A 904 41.42 5.27 -5.48
C GLU A 904 40.91 6.25 -4.40
N ALA A 905 39.69 6.74 -4.51
CA ALA A 905 39.12 7.67 -3.52
C ALA A 905 38.96 7.02 -2.13
N ILE A 906 38.69 5.71 -2.08
CA ILE A 906 38.65 4.93 -0.84
C ILE A 906 40.05 4.85 -0.23
N THR A 907 41.06 4.42 -1.00
CA THR A 907 42.43 4.27 -0.52
C THR A 907 43.04 5.62 -0.09
N GLN A 908 42.85 6.69 -0.87
CA GLN A 908 43.24 8.06 -0.49
C GLN A 908 42.49 8.52 0.79
N GLY A 909 41.20 8.18 0.91
CA GLY A 909 40.38 8.49 2.09
C GLY A 909 40.91 7.84 3.37
N ALA A 910 41.36 6.59 3.30
CA ALA A 910 41.96 5.85 4.40
C ALA A 910 43.34 6.40 4.79
N ARG A 911 44.25 6.61 3.82
CA ARG A 911 45.57 7.24 4.09
C ARG A 911 45.41 8.62 4.76
N ALA A 912 44.42 9.41 4.33
CA ALA A 912 44.13 10.73 4.90
C ALA A 912 43.38 10.71 6.26
N LEU A 913 42.96 9.54 6.76
CA LEU A 913 42.55 9.34 8.16
C LEU A 913 43.73 8.94 9.05
N LEU A 914 44.71 8.22 8.51
CA LEU A 914 45.92 7.79 9.23
C LEU A 914 46.97 8.89 9.40
N ALA A 915 46.93 9.91 8.53
CA ALA A 915 47.74 11.13 8.64
C ALA A 915 47.18 12.16 9.66
N ARG A 916 46.33 11.72 10.61
CA ARG A 916 45.71 12.52 11.68
C ARG A 916 45.88 11.83 13.02
#